data_AF-A0A1J4U7N0-F1
#
_entry.id   AF-A0A1J4U7N0-F1
#
_cell.length_a   1.000
_cell.length_b   1.000
_cell.length_c   1.000
_cell.angle_alpha   90.00
_cell.angle_beta   90.00
_cell.angle_gamma   90.00
#
_symmetry.space_group_name_H-M   'P 1'
#
loop_
_entity.id
_entity.type
_entity.pdbx_description
1 polymer ?
#
loop_
_entity_poly.entity_id
_entity_poly.type
_entity_poly.pdbx_seq_one_letter_code
_entity_poly.pdbx_strand_id
1 'polypeptide(L)'
;MYKGEIKFFDGRKNNFGYITNIITDDFIYSKDIYFSGDDVISSTSSLCEGNEVIFNVVQENGITKAINVKLFQSLSIEEKQNYIFLLTKDELQNFAMSLIQSKAHFTAKQITYICKRTLYSPQTYYPFNSWPIIRTIGSEADKLAFKEYLKTQSDNLKLDLMGNDDSLINDVSNSWSFENQSSTKRFLLKIKETDTVSQITPSLYERFLEKNTTFDVETNIILFSLLDDEQKLVSYFISLKEFDLALLNSIIEKINKYSTISSNPKTFKLLFEVAKSKNITITFLAALKLLRLLIEEYSMKEYLQPLASLILSEEIKNYEELYESTNCLKIISDNRLIINHLSKSYHQINSQLKDLLRLNLFTLAEDIYVNDIINTWEGKEFCNNSKLLSIITNDDRYLSYLSDIRPLVQRILSDISDNTNTFGVAEFLKIFFEYIIKYNDEPTFIMFIRTNLFSDKEAFELFIEQISNVKYTSLLKKIYLSSNSNDLKSRIELLSFLTKTDYFPNDSTFLDSFRFSNSFFQQLVIKRIAFFYNQKKVSLEKVVTLLNSLQWNDLSAMLLKAFIVSKPLTKEESLQLLSKTFQEHLFLINQIDELNDSFENLFTINSIVKLCNGRKFYDKKLWENGPLERYYVTKGNFSIGVQMEKFCEGRFWKEEELFDSAVNKPFVTDLYWCRGNICYGMNDTTDINLPPMNWTLNEISQIFGFNLDPLVKSNIAGWANRMNEIVERLKCRECNSIMRPRPFDPAILGHYSTPFFYCIKNGCSNYEKNVRFTHCLNGKCGEILDSRDLKTCSNGWLICSSCKTCCPQHTGREYTPRYVER
;
A
#
# COMPACT_ATOMS: atom_id res chain seq x y z
N MET A 1 3.20 -62.67 -8.27
CA MET A 1 3.13 -61.29 -8.78
C MET A 1 4.46 -60.63 -8.49
N TYR A 2 4.90 -59.73 -9.35
CA TYR A 2 6.27 -59.25 -9.38
C TYR A 2 6.30 -57.72 -9.43
N LYS A 3 7.31 -57.12 -8.78
CA LYS A 3 7.67 -55.70 -8.96
C LYS A 3 9.05 -55.65 -9.60
N GLY A 4 9.29 -54.76 -10.55
CA GLY A 4 10.61 -54.57 -11.18
C GLY A 4 10.72 -53.22 -11.84
N GLU A 5 11.83 -52.98 -12.54
CA GLU A 5 12.15 -51.70 -13.18
C GLU A 5 12.33 -51.88 -14.69
N ILE A 6 11.72 -51.00 -15.50
CA ILE A 6 11.91 -51.04 -16.96
C ILE A 6 13.36 -50.68 -17.29
N LYS A 7 14.12 -51.65 -17.77
CA LYS A 7 15.50 -51.49 -18.22
C LYS A 7 15.59 -50.81 -19.59
N PHE A 8 14.67 -51.15 -20.49
CA PHE A 8 14.63 -50.69 -21.87
C PHE A 8 13.19 -50.71 -22.38
N PHE A 9 12.77 -49.69 -23.12
CA PHE A 9 11.47 -49.64 -23.78
C PHE A 9 11.55 -48.89 -25.13
N ASP A 10 11.16 -49.57 -26.22
CA ASP A 10 11.10 -48.99 -27.56
C ASP A 10 9.65 -48.79 -28.02
N GLY A 11 9.15 -47.57 -27.85
CA GLY A 11 7.81 -47.18 -28.31
C GLY A 11 7.66 -46.98 -29.83
N ARG A 12 8.74 -47.13 -30.62
CA ARG A 12 8.72 -46.96 -32.08
C ARG A 12 8.68 -48.27 -32.84
N LYS A 13 9.21 -49.35 -32.26
CA LYS A 13 9.21 -50.70 -32.86
C LYS A 13 8.40 -51.66 -32.01
N ASN A 14 7.13 -51.88 -32.37
CA ASN A 14 6.23 -52.85 -31.73
C ASN A 14 6.06 -52.71 -30.20
N ASN A 15 6.39 -51.54 -29.62
CA ASN A 15 6.17 -51.21 -28.21
C ASN A 15 6.72 -52.26 -27.21
N PHE A 16 7.92 -52.82 -27.43
CA PHE A 16 8.47 -53.85 -26.53
C PHE A 16 9.49 -53.30 -25.52
N GLY A 17 9.76 -54.07 -24.46
CA GLY A 17 10.79 -53.73 -23.48
C GLY A 17 11.28 -54.90 -22.63
N TYR A 18 12.17 -54.59 -21.67
CA TYR A 18 12.70 -55.54 -20.68
C TYR A 18 12.59 -54.96 -19.27
N ILE A 19 12.29 -55.81 -18.29
CA ILE A 19 12.19 -55.47 -16.87
C ILE A 19 13.35 -56.14 -16.12
N THR A 20 14.04 -55.38 -15.28
CA THR A 20 15.14 -55.82 -14.40
C THR A 20 14.77 -55.60 -12.92
N ASN A 21 15.69 -55.89 -12.00
CA ASN A 21 15.56 -55.62 -10.56
C ASN A 21 14.28 -56.21 -9.95
N ILE A 22 13.95 -57.45 -10.32
CA ILE A 22 12.64 -58.01 -10.06
C ILE A 22 12.57 -58.60 -8.64
N ILE A 23 11.60 -58.13 -7.86
CA ILE A 23 11.34 -58.53 -6.48
C ILE A 23 10.05 -59.36 -6.42
N THR A 24 10.11 -60.43 -5.62
CA THR A 24 8.96 -61.24 -5.21
C THR A 24 8.94 -61.36 -3.69
N ASP A 25 7.84 -61.88 -3.14
CA ASP A 25 7.70 -62.09 -1.69
C ASP A 25 8.82 -62.97 -1.10
N ASP A 26 9.43 -63.85 -1.90
CA ASP A 26 10.35 -64.88 -1.41
C ASP A 26 11.79 -64.80 -1.96
N PHE A 27 12.04 -64.15 -3.10
CA PHE A 27 13.39 -64.04 -3.71
C PHE A 27 13.52 -62.95 -4.78
N ILE A 28 14.76 -62.58 -5.11
CA ILE A 28 15.12 -61.62 -6.17
C ILE A 28 15.38 -62.38 -7.48
N TYR A 29 14.70 -61.99 -8.56
CA TYR A 29 14.92 -62.58 -9.90
C TYR A 29 16.07 -61.84 -10.60
N SER A 30 17.14 -62.56 -10.96
CA SER A 30 18.34 -61.98 -11.57
C SER A 30 18.30 -61.86 -13.09
N LYS A 31 17.31 -62.47 -13.76
CA LYS A 31 17.16 -62.43 -15.22
C LYS A 31 16.18 -61.35 -15.63
N ASP A 32 16.53 -60.60 -16.68
CA ASP A 32 15.61 -59.65 -17.31
C ASP A 32 14.40 -60.39 -17.89
N ILE A 33 13.21 -59.80 -17.75
CA ILE A 33 11.96 -60.35 -18.29
C ILE A 33 11.45 -59.45 -19.41
N TYR A 34 11.21 -60.06 -20.58
CA TYR A 34 10.69 -59.39 -21.77
C TYR A 34 9.19 -59.07 -21.62
N PHE A 35 8.72 -57.94 -22.15
CA PHE A 35 7.31 -57.64 -22.35
C PHE A 35 7.04 -57.04 -23.74
N SER A 36 5.86 -57.28 -24.29
CA SER A 36 5.39 -56.65 -25.52
C SER A 36 4.37 -55.56 -25.25
N GLY A 37 4.14 -54.68 -26.22
CA GLY A 37 3.26 -53.52 -26.03
C GLY A 37 1.82 -53.88 -25.70
N ASP A 38 1.35 -55.00 -26.23
CA ASP A 38 -0.01 -55.51 -26.00
C ASP A 38 -0.22 -56.00 -24.56
N ASP A 39 0.88 -56.23 -23.81
CA ASP A 39 0.82 -56.67 -22.42
C ASP A 39 0.83 -55.51 -21.41
N VAL A 40 0.98 -54.28 -21.91
CA VAL A 40 1.00 -53.07 -21.08
C VAL A 40 -0.43 -52.57 -20.89
N ILE A 41 -0.87 -52.51 -19.63
CA ILE A 41 -2.22 -52.02 -19.30
C ILE A 41 -2.23 -50.49 -19.09
N SER A 42 -1.08 -49.89 -18.74
CA SER A 42 -0.93 -48.43 -18.68
C SER A 42 -0.80 -47.79 -20.06
N SER A 43 -1.09 -46.49 -20.21
CA SER A 43 -0.85 -45.79 -21.48
C SER A 43 0.62 -45.97 -21.92
N THR A 44 0.85 -46.51 -23.11
CA THR A 44 2.22 -46.80 -23.59
C THR A 44 3.09 -45.54 -23.66
N SER A 45 2.49 -44.36 -23.86
CA SER A 45 3.15 -43.06 -23.83
C SER A 45 3.74 -42.66 -22.47
N SER A 46 3.38 -43.35 -21.38
CA SER A 46 3.91 -43.08 -20.04
C SER A 46 5.01 -44.03 -19.60
N LEU A 47 5.34 -45.06 -20.40
CA LEU A 47 6.45 -45.96 -20.09
C LEU A 47 7.78 -45.35 -20.57
N CYS A 48 8.76 -45.30 -19.69
CA CYS A 48 10.15 -44.98 -20.00
C CYS A 48 11.09 -45.87 -19.17
N GLU A 49 12.36 -45.87 -19.55
CA GLU A 49 13.43 -46.51 -18.79
C GLU A 49 13.48 -45.96 -17.36
N GLY A 50 13.73 -46.83 -16.39
CA GLY A 50 13.72 -46.52 -14.96
C GLY A 50 12.35 -46.57 -14.29
N ASN A 51 11.26 -46.71 -15.05
CA ASN A 51 9.93 -46.79 -14.42
C ASN A 51 9.75 -48.12 -13.67
N GLU A 52 9.30 -48.02 -12.42
CA GLU A 52 8.88 -49.19 -11.65
C GLU A 52 7.52 -49.72 -12.14
N VAL A 53 7.44 -51.03 -12.35
CA VAL A 53 6.24 -51.70 -12.82
C VAL A 53 5.89 -52.88 -11.95
N ILE A 54 4.60 -53.15 -11.84
CA ILE A 54 4.08 -54.43 -11.37
C ILE A 54 3.59 -55.24 -12.55
N PHE A 55 3.77 -56.55 -12.46
CA PHE A 55 3.40 -57.45 -13.55
C PHE A 55 3.20 -58.88 -13.04
N ASN A 56 2.56 -59.67 -13.88
CA ASN A 56 2.53 -61.13 -13.76
C ASN A 56 3.50 -61.73 -14.77
N VAL A 57 3.92 -62.96 -14.54
CA VAL A 57 4.85 -63.68 -15.42
C VAL A 57 4.14 -64.89 -16.01
N VAL A 58 4.29 -65.09 -17.31
CA VAL A 58 3.89 -66.30 -18.03
C VAL A 58 5.06 -66.84 -18.83
N GLN A 59 5.04 -68.13 -19.14
CA GLN A 59 6.08 -68.78 -19.92
C GLN A 59 5.49 -69.24 -21.26
N GLU A 60 5.94 -68.64 -22.35
CA GLU A 60 5.45 -68.93 -23.70
C GLU A 60 6.63 -69.30 -24.60
N ASN A 61 6.57 -70.48 -25.23
CA ASN A 61 7.63 -71.01 -26.10
C ASN A 61 9.03 -71.01 -25.44
N GLY A 62 9.09 -71.27 -24.14
CA GLY A 62 10.33 -71.29 -23.37
C GLY A 62 10.87 -69.90 -22.97
N ILE A 63 10.20 -68.82 -23.37
CA ILE A 63 10.55 -67.44 -23.01
C ILE A 63 9.66 -67.00 -21.86
N THR A 64 10.28 -66.49 -20.80
CA THR A 64 9.58 -65.86 -19.67
C THR A 64 9.16 -64.46 -20.08
N LYS A 65 7.85 -64.22 -20.10
CA LYS A 65 7.23 -62.98 -20.57
C LYS A 65 6.45 -62.32 -19.43
N ALA A 66 6.61 -61.01 -19.28
CA ALA A 66 5.82 -60.20 -18.36
C ALA A 66 4.50 -59.79 -19.02
N ILE A 67 3.41 -60.03 -18.31
CA ILE A 67 2.04 -59.67 -18.71
C ILE A 67 1.38 -58.77 -17.68
N ASN A 68 0.36 -58.03 -18.11
CA ASN A 68 -0.38 -57.08 -17.28
C ASN A 68 0.55 -56.01 -16.65
N VAL A 69 1.48 -55.50 -17.44
CA VAL A 69 2.48 -54.54 -16.98
C VAL A 69 1.79 -53.21 -16.67
N LYS A 70 1.86 -52.78 -15.41
CA LYS A 70 1.31 -51.51 -14.93
C LYS A 70 2.39 -50.70 -14.22
N LEU A 71 2.42 -49.40 -14.45
CA LEU A 71 3.26 -48.48 -13.67
C LEU A 71 2.88 -48.53 -12.20
N PHE A 72 3.85 -48.83 -11.33
CA PHE A 72 3.62 -48.88 -9.89
C PHE A 72 3.14 -47.51 -9.36
N GLN A 73 3.66 -46.42 -9.93
CA GLN A 73 3.28 -45.05 -9.57
C GLN A 73 1.82 -44.75 -9.91
N SER A 74 1.26 -45.39 -10.95
CA SER A 74 -0.12 -45.17 -11.40
C SER A 74 -1.18 -45.86 -10.55
N LEU A 75 -0.78 -46.79 -9.68
CA LEU A 75 -1.70 -47.52 -8.82
C LEU A 75 -2.30 -46.63 -7.74
N SER A 76 -3.57 -46.84 -7.46
CA SER A 76 -4.23 -46.21 -6.30
C SER A 76 -3.59 -46.68 -4.99
N ILE A 77 -3.83 -45.95 -3.90
CA ILE A 77 -3.35 -46.33 -2.56
C ILE A 77 -3.91 -47.70 -2.15
N GLU A 78 -5.18 -47.97 -2.46
CA GLU A 78 -5.85 -49.25 -2.19
C GLU A 78 -5.24 -50.39 -3.01
N GLU A 79 -4.91 -50.13 -4.28
CA GLU A 79 -4.25 -51.13 -5.14
C GLU A 79 -2.82 -51.43 -4.63
N LYS A 80 -2.06 -50.40 -4.23
CA LYS A 80 -0.72 -50.57 -3.64
C LYS A 80 -0.74 -51.37 -2.35
N GLN A 81 -1.84 -51.34 -1.59
CA GLN A 81 -1.98 -52.08 -0.33
C GLN A 81 -1.88 -53.61 -0.55
N ASN A 82 -2.34 -54.09 -1.70
CA ASN A 82 -2.24 -55.50 -2.08
C ASN A 82 -0.80 -55.94 -2.38
N TYR A 83 0.13 -54.98 -2.54
CA TYR A 83 1.52 -55.21 -2.89
C TYR A 83 2.49 -54.86 -1.76
N ILE A 84 1.99 -54.69 -0.52
CA ILE A 84 2.79 -54.25 0.62
C ILE A 84 3.98 -55.17 0.95
N PHE A 85 3.86 -56.47 0.61
CA PHE A 85 4.92 -57.46 0.83
C PHE A 85 6.06 -57.35 -0.20
N LEU A 86 5.80 -56.71 -1.34
CA LEU A 86 6.77 -56.45 -2.41
C LEU A 86 7.51 -55.12 -2.23
N LEU A 87 7.14 -54.33 -1.22
CA LEU A 87 7.77 -53.04 -0.96
C LEU A 87 9.13 -53.22 -0.30
N THR A 88 10.09 -52.42 -0.75
CA THR A 88 11.33 -52.24 -0.02
C THR A 88 11.04 -51.61 1.35
N LYS A 89 12.00 -51.65 2.26
CA LYS A 89 11.80 -51.09 3.61
C LYS A 89 11.45 -49.59 3.57
N ASP A 90 12.13 -48.82 2.73
CA ASP A 90 11.94 -47.38 2.62
C ASP A 90 10.59 -47.05 1.96
N GLU A 91 10.20 -47.85 0.96
CA GLU A 91 8.87 -47.78 0.36
C GLU A 91 7.77 -48.11 1.37
N LEU A 92 7.98 -49.12 2.20
CA LEU A 92 7.02 -49.52 3.23
C LEU A 92 6.81 -48.40 4.26
N GLN A 93 7.86 -47.70 4.65
CA GLN A 93 7.77 -46.55 5.55
C GLN A 93 6.99 -45.38 4.93
N ASN A 94 7.35 -44.99 3.71
CA ASN A 94 6.67 -43.90 3.00
C ASN A 94 5.20 -44.25 2.72
N PHE A 95 4.95 -45.50 2.32
CA PHE A 95 3.62 -45.99 2.01
C PHE A 95 2.74 -46.15 3.24
N ALA A 96 3.28 -46.63 4.37
CA ALA A 96 2.54 -46.72 5.63
C ALA A 96 2.04 -45.35 6.11
N MET A 97 2.84 -44.30 5.95
CA MET A 97 2.43 -42.93 6.29
C MET A 97 1.29 -42.43 5.40
N SER A 98 1.36 -42.66 4.08
CA SER A 98 0.26 -42.32 3.16
C SER A 98 -1.02 -43.12 3.47
N LEU A 99 -0.89 -44.38 3.88
CA LEU A 99 -2.01 -45.23 4.24
C LEU A 99 -2.69 -44.80 5.56
N ILE A 100 -1.90 -44.41 6.57
CA ILE A 100 -2.41 -43.85 7.83
C ILE A 100 -3.25 -42.59 7.56
N GLN A 101 -2.78 -41.70 6.68
CA GLN A 101 -3.55 -40.52 6.27
C GLN A 101 -4.86 -40.88 5.58
N SER A 102 -4.87 -41.96 4.79
CA SER A 102 -6.07 -42.44 4.08
C SER A 102 -7.05 -43.28 4.92
N LYS A 103 -6.71 -43.62 6.18
CA LYS A 103 -7.49 -44.51 7.07
C LYS A 103 -7.77 -45.90 6.48
N ALA A 104 -6.83 -46.46 5.72
CA ALA A 104 -7.00 -47.79 5.13
C ALA A 104 -7.08 -48.91 6.20
N HIS A 105 -7.93 -49.92 5.96
CA HIS A 105 -8.05 -51.09 6.84
C HIS A 105 -7.03 -52.16 6.46
N PHE A 106 -6.22 -52.61 7.43
CA PHE A 106 -5.22 -53.67 7.24
C PHE A 106 -5.69 -55.00 7.79
N THR A 107 -5.32 -56.09 7.12
CA THR A 107 -5.44 -57.44 7.67
C THR A 107 -4.40 -57.65 8.79
N ALA A 108 -4.68 -58.55 9.73
CA ALA A 108 -3.74 -58.90 10.81
C ALA A 108 -2.36 -59.35 10.29
N LYS A 109 -2.32 -60.03 9.13
CA LYS A 109 -1.08 -60.44 8.45
C LYS A 109 -0.27 -59.24 7.97
N GLN A 110 -0.93 -58.23 7.41
CA GLN A 110 -0.28 -56.97 6.97
C GLN A 110 0.21 -56.16 8.17
N ILE A 111 -0.60 -56.01 9.23
CA ILE A 111 -0.19 -55.32 10.47
C ILE A 111 1.05 -55.96 11.08
N THR A 112 1.03 -57.29 11.22
CA THR A 112 2.17 -58.05 11.75
C THR A 112 3.43 -57.86 10.90
N TYR A 113 3.28 -57.87 9.57
CA TYR A 113 4.40 -57.66 8.65
C TYR A 113 4.98 -56.24 8.78
N ILE A 114 4.12 -55.22 8.82
CA ILE A 114 4.51 -53.82 9.03
C ILE A 114 5.25 -53.68 10.36
N CYS A 115 4.64 -54.09 11.48
CA CYS A 115 5.22 -53.97 12.82
C CYS A 115 6.56 -54.71 12.94
N LYS A 116 6.70 -55.94 12.40
CA LYS A 116 7.97 -56.67 12.46
C LYS A 116 9.08 -55.98 11.66
N ARG A 117 8.78 -55.50 10.45
CA ARG A 117 9.76 -54.80 9.60
C ARG A 117 10.11 -53.41 10.13
N THR A 118 9.22 -52.75 10.88
CA THR A 118 9.45 -51.41 11.45
C THR A 118 10.09 -51.44 12.85
N LEU A 119 9.73 -52.39 13.73
CA LEU A 119 10.23 -52.48 15.10
C LEU A 119 11.53 -53.28 15.26
N TYR A 120 11.71 -54.37 14.52
CA TYR A 120 12.75 -55.38 14.81
C TYR A 120 13.96 -55.36 13.87
N SER A 121 14.21 -54.26 13.18
CA SER A 121 15.40 -54.13 12.33
C SER A 121 16.59 -53.64 13.18
N PRO A 122 17.56 -54.49 13.56
CA PRO A 122 18.65 -54.11 14.46
C PRO A 122 19.68 -53.15 13.81
N GLN A 123 19.52 -52.83 12.52
CA GLN A 123 20.51 -52.11 11.72
C GLN A 123 20.10 -50.72 11.25
N THR A 124 18.93 -50.18 11.62
CA THR A 124 18.54 -48.83 11.15
C THR A 124 18.56 -47.76 12.22
N TYR A 125 19.34 -46.72 11.91
CA TYR A 125 19.55 -45.48 12.64
C TYR A 125 18.31 -44.58 12.85
N TYR A 126 17.10 -44.97 12.39
CA TYR A 126 15.92 -44.09 12.41
C TYR A 126 14.61 -44.83 12.73
N PRO A 127 14.32 -45.07 14.02
CA PRO A 127 13.01 -45.56 14.48
C PRO A 127 11.92 -44.46 14.52
N PHE A 128 12.27 -43.19 14.28
CA PHE A 128 11.38 -42.01 14.31
C PHE A 128 10.03 -42.18 13.59
N ASN A 129 10.00 -42.81 12.42
CA ASN A 129 8.78 -42.93 11.62
C ASN A 129 7.89 -44.09 12.05
N SER A 130 8.33 -44.92 13.01
CA SER A 130 7.61 -46.13 13.40
C SER A 130 6.57 -45.90 14.50
N TRP A 131 6.72 -44.88 15.36
CA TRP A 131 5.77 -44.63 16.46
C TRP A 131 4.37 -44.21 15.99
N PRO A 132 4.20 -43.28 15.02
CA PRO A 132 2.88 -42.97 14.48
C PRO A 132 2.18 -44.21 13.91
N ILE A 133 2.98 -45.13 13.33
CA ILE A 133 2.51 -46.41 12.83
C ILE A 133 2.07 -47.29 13.99
N ILE A 134 2.92 -47.56 14.99
CA ILE A 134 2.62 -48.39 16.17
C ILE A 134 1.42 -47.86 16.96
N ARG A 135 1.32 -46.53 17.15
CA ARG A 135 0.19 -45.89 17.81
C ARG A 135 -1.13 -46.10 17.07
N THR A 136 -1.08 -46.12 15.73
CA THR A 136 -2.27 -46.24 14.87
C THR A 136 -2.70 -47.69 14.67
N ILE A 137 -1.76 -48.64 14.63
CA ILE A 137 -2.04 -50.04 14.25
C ILE A 137 -1.75 -51.09 15.33
N GLY A 138 -1.09 -50.73 16.44
CA GLY A 138 -0.57 -51.64 17.45
C GLY A 138 -1.49 -51.88 18.66
N SER A 139 -1.35 -53.02 19.31
CA SER A 139 -2.06 -53.40 20.53
C SER A 139 -1.49 -52.71 21.78
N GLU A 140 -2.20 -52.75 22.92
CA GLU A 140 -1.66 -52.25 24.20
C GLU A 140 -0.37 -52.96 24.63
N ALA A 141 -0.20 -54.24 24.26
CA ALA A 141 1.03 -54.98 24.50
C ALA A 141 2.21 -54.39 23.71
N ASP A 142 1.98 -53.95 22.47
CA ASP A 142 3.00 -53.33 21.62
C ASP A 142 3.40 -51.94 22.15
N LYS A 143 2.43 -51.18 22.69
CA LYS A 143 2.70 -49.90 23.36
C LYS A 143 3.55 -50.10 24.63
N LEU A 144 3.26 -51.13 25.42
CA LEU A 144 4.04 -51.44 26.62
C LEU A 144 5.48 -51.87 26.29
N ALA A 145 5.65 -52.71 25.28
CA ALA A 145 6.98 -53.12 24.81
C ALA A 145 7.82 -51.92 24.35
N PHE A 146 7.19 -50.95 23.69
CA PHE A 146 7.85 -49.71 23.30
C PHE A 146 8.26 -48.84 24.49
N LYS A 147 7.42 -48.74 25.54
CA LYS A 147 7.79 -48.02 26.78
C LYS A 147 9.01 -48.64 27.47
N GLU A 148 9.09 -49.97 27.54
CA GLU A 148 10.28 -50.64 28.07
C GLU A 148 11.51 -50.42 27.18
N TYR A 149 11.33 -50.41 25.86
CA TYR A 149 12.39 -50.08 24.91
C TYR A 149 12.93 -48.65 25.10
N LEU A 150 12.05 -47.65 25.32
CA LEU A 150 12.46 -46.26 25.57
C LEU A 150 13.39 -46.12 26.78
N LYS A 151 13.17 -46.92 27.83
CA LYS A 151 14.01 -46.88 29.04
C LYS A 151 15.46 -47.27 28.77
N THR A 152 15.72 -48.09 27.74
CA THR A 152 17.07 -48.56 27.39
C THR A 152 17.76 -47.69 26.35
N GLN A 153 17.10 -46.64 25.85
CA GLN A 153 17.66 -45.77 24.81
C GLN A 153 18.43 -44.58 25.38
N SER A 154 19.27 -44.00 24.52
CA SER A 154 19.93 -42.71 24.79
C SER A 154 18.93 -41.56 24.85
N ASP A 155 19.30 -40.48 25.53
CA ASP A 155 18.42 -39.33 25.75
C ASP A 155 18.06 -38.61 24.44
N ASN A 156 19.00 -38.54 23.49
CA ASN A 156 18.70 -38.04 22.15
C ASN A 156 17.62 -38.89 21.47
N LEU A 157 17.78 -40.21 21.51
CA LEU A 157 16.85 -41.12 20.86
C LEU A 157 15.48 -41.14 21.55
N LYS A 158 15.41 -40.96 22.88
CA LYS A 158 14.15 -40.80 23.62
C LYS A 158 13.37 -39.57 23.15
N LEU A 159 14.03 -38.42 23.05
CA LEU A 159 13.44 -37.17 22.57
C LEU A 159 12.88 -37.30 21.15
N ASP A 160 13.70 -37.92 20.32
CA ASP A 160 13.45 -38.20 18.93
C ASP A 160 12.21 -39.11 18.78
N LEU A 161 12.15 -40.19 19.56
CA LEU A 161 11.02 -41.12 19.62
C LEU A 161 9.75 -40.50 20.24
N MET A 162 9.91 -39.59 21.19
CA MET A 162 8.79 -38.86 21.81
C MET A 162 8.09 -37.95 20.80
N GLY A 163 8.85 -37.32 19.89
CA GLY A 163 8.32 -36.48 18.82
C GLY A 163 7.41 -35.36 19.36
N ASN A 164 6.13 -35.38 18.96
CA ASN A 164 5.08 -34.47 19.42
C ASN A 164 4.05 -35.14 20.33
N ASP A 165 4.36 -36.31 20.90
CA ASP A 165 3.44 -37.05 21.75
C ASP A 165 3.68 -36.75 23.23
N ASP A 166 2.98 -35.74 23.73
CA ASP A 166 3.13 -35.25 25.10
C ASP A 166 2.77 -36.32 26.15
N SER A 167 2.01 -37.36 25.76
CA SER A 167 1.65 -38.46 26.65
C SER A 167 2.85 -39.31 27.10
N LEU A 168 3.98 -39.22 26.39
CA LEU A 168 5.22 -39.93 26.72
C LEU A 168 6.17 -39.13 27.62
N ILE A 169 5.88 -37.86 27.91
CA ILE A 169 6.78 -36.97 28.68
C ILE A 169 7.09 -37.57 30.05
N ASN A 170 6.11 -38.13 30.75
CA ASN A 170 6.33 -38.76 32.06
C ASN A 170 7.24 -40.01 31.95
N ASP A 171 7.02 -40.86 30.95
CA ASP A 171 7.83 -42.08 30.74
C ASP A 171 9.29 -41.74 30.37
N VAL A 172 9.47 -40.71 29.54
CA VAL A 172 10.78 -40.18 29.14
C VAL A 172 11.47 -39.49 30.32
N SER A 173 10.75 -38.66 31.08
CA SER A 173 11.21 -37.97 32.29
C SER A 173 11.74 -38.95 33.35
N ASN A 174 11.02 -40.04 33.60
CA ASN A 174 11.44 -41.04 34.59
C ASN A 174 12.74 -41.75 34.20
N SER A 175 12.96 -41.98 32.91
CA SER A 175 14.14 -42.69 32.39
C SER A 175 15.26 -41.78 31.88
N TRP A 176 15.13 -40.45 31.99
CA TRP A 176 16.11 -39.49 31.52
C TRP A 176 17.44 -39.63 32.26
N SER A 177 18.54 -39.76 31.52
CA SER A 177 19.87 -40.08 32.07
C SER A 177 20.85 -38.91 32.14
N PHE A 178 20.48 -37.76 31.55
CA PHE A 178 21.34 -36.56 31.44
C PHE A 178 22.66 -36.82 30.70
N GLU A 179 22.64 -37.66 29.65
CA GLU A 179 23.84 -38.08 28.92
C GLU A 179 24.59 -36.90 28.29
N ASN A 180 23.86 -35.90 27.79
CA ASN A 180 24.46 -34.68 27.28
C ASN A 180 23.54 -33.45 27.46
N GLN A 181 24.17 -32.28 27.45
CA GLN A 181 23.54 -30.98 27.62
C GLN A 181 22.56 -30.63 26.48
N SER A 182 22.90 -30.95 25.23
CA SER A 182 22.08 -30.59 24.07
C SER A 182 20.71 -31.30 24.12
N SER A 183 20.70 -32.60 24.40
CA SER A 183 19.48 -33.40 24.60
C SER A 183 18.67 -32.85 25.77
N THR A 184 19.32 -32.59 26.90
CA THR A 184 18.64 -32.08 28.11
C THR A 184 17.96 -30.74 27.82
N LYS A 185 18.66 -29.81 27.15
CA LYS A 185 18.09 -28.53 26.74
C LYS A 185 16.89 -28.69 25.80
N ARG A 186 16.98 -29.56 24.77
CA ARG A 186 15.86 -29.84 23.86
C ARG A 186 14.64 -30.40 24.63
N PHE A 187 14.88 -31.28 25.60
CA PHE A 187 13.82 -31.87 26.41
C PHE A 187 13.10 -30.83 27.29
N LEU A 188 13.86 -29.97 27.97
CA LEU A 188 13.29 -28.90 28.77
C LEU A 188 12.48 -27.90 27.93
N LEU A 189 12.96 -27.52 26.75
CA LEU A 189 12.21 -26.67 25.83
C LEU A 189 10.89 -27.33 25.40
N LYS A 190 10.91 -28.65 25.14
CA LYS A 190 9.70 -29.39 24.75
C LYS A 190 8.66 -29.46 25.88
N ILE A 191 9.10 -29.63 27.13
CA ILE A 191 8.18 -29.56 28.29
C ILE A 191 7.57 -28.16 28.41
N LYS A 192 8.37 -27.12 28.17
CA LYS A 192 7.90 -25.74 28.18
C LYS A 192 6.84 -25.47 27.11
N GLU A 193 7.10 -25.90 25.87
CA GLU A 193 6.20 -25.69 24.73
C GLU A 193 4.82 -26.34 24.91
N THR A 194 4.75 -27.40 25.71
CA THR A 194 3.55 -28.23 25.88
C THR A 194 2.78 -27.90 27.16
N ASP A 195 3.28 -26.97 27.98
CA ASP A 195 2.72 -26.60 29.30
C ASP A 195 2.49 -27.82 30.23
N THR A 196 3.33 -28.85 30.09
CA THR A 196 3.22 -30.13 30.82
C THR A 196 4.12 -30.16 32.04
N VAL A 197 4.45 -29.00 32.62
CA VAL A 197 5.34 -28.86 33.78
C VAL A 197 4.92 -29.77 34.95
N SER A 198 3.62 -29.93 35.16
CA SER A 198 3.05 -30.81 36.18
C SER A 198 3.39 -32.31 36.01
N GLN A 199 3.88 -32.71 34.84
CA GLN A 199 4.28 -34.07 34.50
C GLN A 199 5.78 -34.32 34.73
N ILE A 200 6.55 -33.29 35.11
CA ILE A 200 7.93 -33.46 35.58
C ILE A 200 7.89 -34.19 36.92
N THR A 201 8.52 -35.35 37.01
CA THR A 201 8.55 -36.08 38.27
C THR A 201 9.56 -35.44 39.24
N PRO A 202 9.26 -35.39 40.55
CA PRO A 202 10.20 -34.87 41.54
C PRO A 202 11.59 -35.52 41.45
N SER A 203 11.64 -36.80 41.06
CA SER A 203 12.89 -37.54 40.82
C SER A 203 13.71 -37.04 39.62
N LEU A 204 13.09 -36.48 38.58
CA LEU A 204 13.85 -35.86 37.49
C LEU A 204 14.51 -34.57 37.99
N TYR A 205 13.77 -33.79 38.79
CA TYR A 205 14.27 -32.54 39.34
C TYR A 205 15.45 -32.73 40.30
N GLU A 206 15.33 -33.66 41.26
CA GLU A 206 16.40 -33.98 42.20
C GLU A 206 17.67 -34.45 41.47
N ARG A 207 17.53 -35.38 40.52
CA ARG A 207 18.65 -35.85 39.69
C ARG A 207 19.28 -34.73 38.85
N PHE A 208 18.51 -33.75 38.41
CA PHE A 208 19.07 -32.59 37.73
C PHE A 208 19.86 -31.70 38.68
N LEU A 209 19.37 -31.43 39.88
CA LEU A 209 20.05 -30.56 40.85
C LEU A 209 21.46 -31.09 41.16
N GLU A 210 21.65 -32.41 41.18
CA GLU A 210 22.96 -33.05 41.31
C GLU A 210 23.92 -32.77 40.13
N LYS A 211 23.38 -32.37 38.98
CA LYS A 211 24.10 -32.15 37.71
C LYS A 211 24.11 -30.69 37.25
N ASN A 212 23.43 -29.77 37.93
CA ASN A 212 23.23 -28.38 37.49
C ASN A 212 24.54 -27.61 37.19
N THR A 213 25.62 -27.90 37.91
CA THR A 213 26.96 -27.32 37.72
C THR A 213 27.64 -27.76 36.42
N THR A 214 27.14 -28.82 35.77
CA THR A 214 27.69 -29.35 34.50
C THR A 214 27.00 -28.81 33.26
N PHE A 215 25.86 -28.13 33.41
CA PHE A 215 25.11 -27.55 32.30
C PHE A 215 25.44 -26.07 32.10
N ASP A 216 25.30 -25.59 30.87
CA ASP A 216 25.39 -24.15 30.60
C ASP A 216 24.29 -23.36 31.32
N VAL A 217 24.51 -22.05 31.37
CA VAL A 217 23.61 -21.11 32.03
C VAL A 217 22.22 -21.09 31.37
N GLU A 218 22.13 -21.33 30.07
CA GLU A 218 20.84 -21.34 29.37
C GLU A 218 19.96 -22.52 29.76
N THR A 219 20.55 -23.71 29.83
CA THR A 219 19.86 -24.96 30.20
C THR A 219 19.37 -24.87 31.65
N ASN A 220 20.20 -24.30 32.54
CA ASN A 220 19.80 -24.03 33.91
C ASN A 220 18.68 -22.99 34.02
N ILE A 221 18.74 -21.88 33.25
CA ILE A 221 17.65 -20.87 33.21
C ILE A 221 16.33 -21.51 32.77
N ILE A 222 16.34 -22.29 31.68
CA ILE A 222 15.13 -22.96 31.18
C ILE A 222 14.55 -23.85 32.28
N LEU A 223 15.38 -24.65 32.96
CA LEU A 223 14.89 -25.51 34.03
C LEU A 223 14.32 -24.72 35.20
N PHE A 224 15.08 -23.80 35.79
CA PHE A 224 14.59 -23.08 36.96
C PHE A 224 13.33 -22.28 36.65
N SER A 225 13.19 -21.82 35.39
CA SER A 225 11.96 -21.18 34.92
C SER A 225 10.76 -22.13 34.83
N LEU A 226 10.98 -23.41 34.51
CA LEU A 226 9.92 -24.43 34.50
C LEU A 226 9.43 -24.76 35.91
N LEU A 227 10.27 -24.60 36.93
CA LEU A 227 9.99 -25.05 38.28
C LEU A 227 9.55 -23.95 39.25
N ASP A 228 9.57 -22.69 38.78
CA ASP A 228 9.22 -21.51 39.57
C ASP A 228 10.01 -21.39 40.90
N ASP A 229 11.25 -21.89 40.93
CA ASP A 229 12.11 -21.89 42.12
C ASP A 229 13.18 -20.78 42.04
N GLU A 230 12.73 -19.54 42.31
CA GLU A 230 13.55 -18.33 42.22
C GLU A 230 14.77 -18.36 43.16
N GLN A 231 14.63 -18.91 44.37
CA GLN A 231 15.71 -18.92 45.36
C GLN A 231 16.88 -19.81 44.92
N LYS A 232 16.59 -20.94 44.26
CA LYS A 232 17.64 -21.80 43.72
C LYS A 232 18.27 -21.25 42.45
N LEU A 233 17.52 -20.53 41.62
CA LEU A 233 18.10 -19.80 40.48
C LEU A 233 19.13 -18.75 40.95
N VAL A 234 18.82 -18.03 42.02
CA VAL A 234 19.73 -17.06 42.63
C VAL A 234 20.95 -17.75 43.23
N SER A 235 20.73 -18.82 43.99
CA SER A 235 21.81 -19.61 44.58
C SER A 235 22.73 -20.18 43.50
N TYR A 236 22.17 -20.59 42.36
CA TYR A 236 22.91 -20.99 41.17
C TYR A 236 23.76 -19.84 40.61
N PHE A 237 23.18 -18.66 40.35
CA PHE A 237 23.95 -17.51 39.84
C PHE A 237 25.06 -17.06 40.79
N ILE A 238 24.81 -17.09 42.11
CA ILE A 238 25.83 -16.78 43.12
C ILE A 238 26.96 -17.83 43.10
N SER A 239 26.62 -19.10 42.87
CA SER A 239 27.59 -20.20 42.82
C SER A 239 28.49 -20.19 41.58
N LEU A 240 28.12 -19.43 40.53
CA LEU A 240 28.95 -19.31 39.33
C LEU A 240 30.30 -18.65 39.69
N LYS A 241 31.38 -19.35 39.33
CA LYS A 241 32.76 -18.89 39.54
C LYS A 241 33.06 -17.64 38.72
N GLU A 242 32.56 -17.59 37.49
CA GLU A 242 32.66 -16.45 36.59
C GLU A 242 31.24 -15.94 36.35
N PHE A 243 30.94 -14.78 36.93
CA PHE A 243 29.74 -14.00 36.64
C PHE A 243 30.27 -12.66 36.11
N ASP A 244 30.28 -12.50 34.79
CA ASP A 244 30.76 -11.28 34.13
C ASP A 244 29.61 -10.62 33.35
N LEU A 245 29.91 -9.49 32.71
CA LEU A 245 28.91 -8.72 31.98
C LEU A 245 28.38 -9.44 30.73
N ALA A 246 29.25 -10.16 30.01
CA ALA A 246 28.84 -10.92 28.84
C ALA A 246 27.82 -11.98 29.25
N LEU A 247 28.06 -12.63 30.38
CA LEU A 247 27.15 -13.59 30.97
C LEU A 247 25.86 -12.95 31.47
N LEU A 248 25.92 -11.79 32.13
CA LEU A 248 24.74 -11.05 32.58
C LEU A 248 23.81 -10.67 31.41
N ASN A 249 24.37 -10.14 30.32
CA ASN A 249 23.59 -9.82 29.11
C ASN A 249 22.98 -11.07 28.50
N SER A 250 23.76 -12.16 28.40
CA SER A 250 23.29 -13.46 27.93
C SER A 250 22.14 -13.98 28.81
N ILE A 251 22.23 -13.82 30.13
CA ILE A 251 21.19 -14.21 31.09
C ILE A 251 19.92 -13.40 30.90
N ILE A 252 20.02 -12.07 30.77
CA ILE A 252 18.85 -11.18 30.57
C ILE A 252 18.11 -11.56 29.28
N GLU A 253 18.84 -11.71 28.17
CA GLU A 253 18.26 -12.13 26.89
C GLU A 253 17.59 -13.50 27.00
N LYS A 254 18.24 -14.45 27.68
CA LYS A 254 17.72 -15.82 27.85
C LYS A 254 16.52 -15.86 28.80
N ILE A 255 16.48 -15.07 29.86
CA ILE A 255 15.33 -14.97 30.77
C ILE A 255 14.13 -14.37 30.03
N ASN A 256 14.34 -13.32 29.22
CA ASN A 256 13.30 -12.75 28.37
C ASN A 256 12.78 -13.76 27.34
N LYS A 257 13.67 -14.58 26.78
CA LYS A 257 13.31 -15.59 25.78
C LYS A 257 12.60 -16.82 26.38
N TYR A 258 13.02 -17.26 27.57
CA TYR A 258 12.68 -18.59 28.08
C TYR A 258 11.88 -18.62 29.37
N SER A 259 11.69 -17.53 30.10
CA SER A 259 10.85 -17.57 31.29
C SER A 259 9.45 -17.03 31.01
N THR A 260 8.43 -17.70 31.53
CA THR A 260 7.12 -17.05 31.83
C THR A 260 7.24 -16.11 33.03
N ILE A 261 8.37 -16.18 33.75
CA ILE A 261 8.83 -15.29 34.83
C ILE A 261 9.24 -13.90 34.28
N SER A 262 9.14 -13.66 32.97
CA SER A 262 9.27 -12.34 32.32
C SER A 262 8.17 -11.35 32.72
N SER A 263 7.58 -11.54 33.89
CA SER A 263 6.66 -10.62 34.55
C SER A 263 6.97 -10.45 36.05
N ASN A 264 8.07 -11.01 36.59
CA ASN A 264 8.40 -10.88 38.01
C ASN A 264 9.52 -9.87 38.27
N PRO A 265 9.19 -8.63 38.67
CA PRO A 265 10.09 -7.63 39.25
C PRO A 265 11.19 -8.18 40.16
N LYS A 266 10.88 -9.24 40.90
CA LYS A 266 11.78 -9.88 41.85
C LYS A 266 12.99 -10.53 41.17
N THR A 267 12.83 -11.16 40.00
CA THR A 267 13.93 -11.82 39.28
C THR A 267 14.95 -10.79 38.77
N PHE A 268 14.49 -9.65 38.23
CA PHE A 268 15.39 -8.57 37.81
C PHE A 268 16.05 -7.86 38.99
N LYS A 269 15.33 -7.65 40.09
CA LYS A 269 15.91 -7.18 41.36
C LYS A 269 17.03 -8.11 41.83
N LEU A 270 16.79 -9.42 41.78
CA LEU A 270 17.75 -10.43 42.18
C LEU A 270 18.99 -10.45 41.28
N LEU A 271 18.84 -10.32 39.96
CA LEU A 271 19.99 -10.19 39.04
C LEU A 271 20.81 -8.93 39.34
N PHE A 272 20.15 -7.81 39.65
CA PHE A 272 20.83 -6.58 40.04
C PHE A 272 21.60 -6.74 41.36
N GLU A 273 21.01 -7.40 42.36
CA GLU A 273 21.70 -7.71 43.63
C GLU A 273 22.86 -8.70 43.44
N VAL A 274 22.73 -9.69 42.55
CA VAL A 274 23.84 -10.61 42.21
C VAL A 274 24.98 -9.85 41.52
N ALA A 275 24.67 -9.00 40.52
CA ALA A 275 25.67 -8.17 39.84
C ALA A 275 26.40 -7.23 40.81
N LYS A 276 25.66 -6.62 41.75
CA LYS A 276 26.20 -5.79 42.82
C LYS A 276 27.08 -6.58 43.78
N SER A 277 26.64 -7.76 44.23
CA SER A 277 27.40 -8.62 45.15
C SER A 277 28.72 -9.14 44.56
N LYS A 278 28.79 -9.27 43.24
CA LYS A 278 29.96 -9.73 42.49
C LYS A 278 30.83 -8.57 41.95
N ASN A 279 30.50 -7.31 42.27
CA ASN A 279 31.18 -6.10 41.76
C ASN A 279 31.31 -6.06 40.22
N ILE A 280 30.27 -6.46 39.50
CA ILE A 280 30.30 -6.44 38.02
C ILE A 280 30.04 -5.03 37.52
N THR A 281 30.96 -4.51 36.72
CA THR A 281 30.77 -3.27 35.97
C THR A 281 29.74 -3.50 34.86
N ILE A 282 28.58 -2.87 34.95
CA ILE A 282 27.53 -2.94 33.93
C ILE A 282 27.85 -1.93 32.84
N THR A 283 27.98 -2.35 31.57
CA THR A 283 28.15 -1.39 30.45
C THR A 283 26.95 -0.46 30.30
N PHE A 284 27.20 0.71 29.75
CA PHE A 284 26.21 1.71 29.35
C PHE A 284 24.97 1.12 28.64
N LEU A 285 25.15 0.31 27.59
CA LEU A 285 24.04 -0.30 26.84
C LEU A 285 23.18 -1.23 27.70
N ALA A 286 23.82 -2.05 28.53
CA ALA A 286 23.13 -2.97 29.44
C ALA A 286 22.34 -2.22 30.50
N ALA A 287 22.91 -1.14 31.05
CA ALA A 287 22.23 -0.29 32.02
C ALA A 287 21.00 0.40 31.40
N LEU A 288 21.07 0.85 30.15
CA LEU A 288 19.93 1.43 29.42
C LEU A 288 18.83 0.43 29.11
N LYS A 289 19.19 -0.77 28.62
CA LYS A 289 18.22 -1.84 28.36
C LYS A 289 17.51 -2.26 29.65
N LEU A 290 18.26 -2.38 30.76
CA LEU A 290 17.70 -2.68 32.06
C LEU A 290 16.78 -1.56 32.56
N LEU A 291 17.18 -0.30 32.39
CA LEU A 291 16.38 0.86 32.77
C LEU A 291 15.05 0.91 32.01
N ARG A 292 15.09 0.72 30.69
CA ARG A 292 13.89 0.69 29.85
C ARG A 292 12.93 -0.40 30.30
N LEU A 293 13.44 -1.62 30.45
CA LEU A 293 12.66 -2.77 30.88
C LEU A 293 12.02 -2.51 32.26
N LEU A 294 12.80 -2.11 33.26
CA LEU A 294 12.31 -1.89 34.63
C LEU A 294 11.28 -0.76 34.74
N ILE A 295 11.36 0.27 33.90
CA ILE A 295 10.44 1.41 33.98
C ILE A 295 9.23 1.24 33.06
N GLU A 296 9.40 0.91 31.78
CA GLU A 296 8.29 0.77 30.83
C GLU A 296 7.43 -0.45 31.14
N GLU A 297 8.05 -1.61 31.39
CA GLU A 297 7.30 -2.86 31.57
C GLU A 297 6.82 -3.04 33.01
N TYR A 298 7.59 -2.53 34.00
CA TYR A 298 7.34 -2.83 35.42
C TYR A 298 7.08 -1.63 36.32
N SER A 299 7.16 -0.40 35.82
CA SER A 299 6.89 0.82 36.61
C SER A 299 7.74 0.98 37.89
N MET A 300 8.93 0.39 37.96
CA MET A 300 9.79 0.41 39.16
C MET A 300 10.70 1.65 39.21
N LYS A 301 10.10 2.81 39.53
CA LYS A 301 10.81 4.11 39.54
C LYS A 301 11.95 4.20 40.56
N GLU A 302 11.95 3.38 41.60
CA GLU A 302 13.00 3.38 42.64
C GLU A 302 14.39 2.97 42.13
N TYR A 303 14.48 2.27 40.99
CA TYR A 303 15.76 1.89 40.37
C TYR A 303 16.27 2.92 39.36
N LEU A 304 15.50 3.97 39.06
CA LEU A 304 15.89 5.02 38.13
C LEU A 304 17.20 5.70 38.57
N GLN A 305 17.34 6.04 39.86
CA GLN A 305 18.54 6.71 40.38
C GLN A 305 19.79 5.82 40.38
N PRO A 306 19.76 4.58 40.91
CA PRO A 306 20.90 3.66 40.83
C PRO A 306 21.35 3.34 39.41
N LEU A 307 20.43 3.19 38.46
CA LEU A 307 20.77 2.92 37.07
C LEU A 307 21.24 4.17 36.33
N ALA A 308 20.66 5.34 36.64
CA ALA A 308 21.15 6.61 36.13
C ALA A 308 22.61 6.85 36.54
N SER A 309 22.98 6.60 37.80
CA SER A 309 24.38 6.79 38.23
C SER A 309 25.37 5.87 37.50
N LEU A 310 24.95 4.64 37.17
CA LEU A 310 25.73 3.70 36.34
C LEU A 310 25.84 4.18 34.88
N ILE A 311 24.75 4.71 34.30
CA ILE A 311 24.73 5.28 32.94
C ILE A 311 25.66 6.49 32.86
N LEU A 312 25.69 7.33 33.90
CA LEU A 312 26.50 8.55 33.92
C LEU A 312 28.01 8.28 34.10
N SER A 313 28.40 7.08 34.51
CA SER A 313 29.82 6.72 34.71
C SER A 313 30.52 6.18 33.46
N GLU A 314 29.79 5.89 32.38
CA GLU A 314 30.35 5.31 31.15
C GLU A 314 30.21 6.27 29.95
N GLU A 315 31.23 6.33 29.08
CA GLU A 315 31.16 7.07 27.81
C GLU A 315 30.40 6.27 26.73
N ILE A 316 29.68 6.98 25.85
CA ILE A 316 28.96 6.38 24.71
C ILE A 316 29.96 6.08 23.60
N LYS A 317 30.11 4.80 23.24
CA LYS A 317 31.19 4.34 22.35
C LYS A 317 30.77 4.17 20.89
N ASN A 318 29.48 4.01 20.61
CA ASN A 318 28.98 3.71 19.26
C ASN A 318 27.53 4.18 19.02
N TYR A 319 27.10 4.11 17.74
CA TYR A 319 25.75 4.50 17.30
C TYR A 319 24.62 3.69 17.95
N GLU A 320 24.82 2.39 18.19
CA GLU A 320 23.79 1.52 18.80
C GLU A 320 23.48 1.96 20.24
N GLU A 321 24.52 2.27 21.01
CA GLU A 321 24.39 2.84 22.35
C GLU A 321 23.63 4.15 22.36
N LEU A 322 23.90 5.04 21.40
CA LEU A 322 23.18 6.31 21.27
C LEU A 322 21.72 6.11 20.84
N TYR A 323 21.47 5.19 19.89
CA TYR A 323 20.12 4.86 19.42
C TYR A 323 19.25 4.34 20.57
N GLU A 324 19.73 3.36 21.33
CA GLU A 324 19.00 2.86 22.50
C GLU A 324 18.82 3.95 23.57
N SER A 325 19.83 4.79 23.79
CA SER A 325 19.69 5.93 24.70
C SER A 325 18.56 6.88 24.31
N THR A 326 18.45 7.19 23.01
CA THR A 326 17.39 8.08 22.52
C THR A 326 16.00 7.44 22.58
N ASN A 327 15.88 6.12 22.44
CA ASN A 327 14.62 5.42 22.68
C ASN A 327 14.24 5.50 24.16
N CYS A 328 15.22 5.42 25.05
CA CYS A 328 15.01 5.60 26.48
C CYS A 328 14.67 7.05 26.89
N LEU A 329 14.95 8.07 26.06
CA LEU A 329 14.70 9.49 26.39
C LEU A 329 13.24 9.79 26.76
N LYS A 330 12.27 9.06 26.20
CA LYS A 330 10.84 9.20 26.58
C LYS A 330 10.57 8.78 28.03
N ILE A 331 11.39 7.89 28.57
CA ILE A 331 11.26 7.29 29.90
C ILE A 331 11.98 8.15 30.95
N ILE A 332 13.10 8.75 30.54
CA ILE A 332 14.01 9.52 31.40
C ILE A 332 13.90 11.03 31.18
N SER A 333 12.82 11.52 30.55
CA SER A 333 12.63 12.95 30.25
C SER A 333 12.78 13.85 31.48
N ASP A 334 12.54 13.30 32.68
CA ASP A 334 12.64 14.01 33.96
C ASP A 334 14.06 13.97 34.57
N ASN A 335 14.98 13.19 34.00
CA ASN A 335 16.34 13.00 34.54
C ASN A 335 17.37 13.82 33.75
N ARG A 336 17.49 15.11 34.13
CA ARG A 336 18.43 16.08 33.55
C ARG A 336 19.87 15.59 33.41
N LEU A 337 20.33 14.74 34.33
CA LEU A 337 21.71 14.26 34.30
C LEU A 337 21.98 13.37 33.07
N ILE A 338 21.06 12.45 32.75
CA ILE A 338 21.24 11.56 31.59
C ILE A 338 21.10 12.35 30.28
N ILE A 339 20.17 13.31 30.23
CA ILE A 339 20.04 14.22 29.08
C ILE A 339 21.35 14.98 28.86
N ASN A 340 21.95 15.54 29.91
CA ASN A 340 23.22 16.26 29.80
C ASN A 340 24.38 15.36 29.35
N HIS A 341 24.39 14.11 29.77
CA HIS A 341 25.39 13.12 29.34
C HIS A 341 25.23 12.74 27.87
N LEU A 342 24.00 12.55 27.41
CA LEU A 342 23.68 12.28 26.01
C LEU A 342 24.05 13.46 25.11
N SER A 343 23.74 14.68 25.55
CA SER A 343 24.07 15.89 24.81
C SER A 343 25.58 16.12 24.72
N LYS A 344 26.36 15.83 25.78
CA LYS A 344 27.84 15.85 25.70
C LYS A 344 28.37 14.86 24.67
N SER A 345 27.76 13.69 24.57
CA SER A 345 28.16 12.62 23.65
C SER A 345 27.72 12.89 22.19
N TYR A 346 26.77 13.81 21.97
CA TYR A 346 26.28 14.19 20.65
C TYR A 346 27.41 14.60 19.70
N HIS A 347 28.35 15.43 20.16
CA HIS A 347 29.45 15.91 19.33
C HIS A 347 30.33 14.79 18.75
N GLN A 348 30.44 13.66 19.45
CA GLN A 348 31.26 12.53 19.03
C GLN A 348 30.60 11.69 17.93
N ILE A 349 29.26 11.70 17.84
CA ILE A 349 28.48 10.75 17.02
C ILE A 349 27.62 11.46 15.96
N ASN A 350 27.58 12.80 15.95
CA ASN A 350 26.70 13.62 15.10
C ASN A 350 26.73 13.25 13.60
N SER A 351 27.90 12.87 13.07
CA SER A 351 28.04 12.47 11.65
C SER A 351 27.33 11.15 11.31
N GLN A 352 26.92 10.36 12.30
CA GLN A 352 26.26 9.06 12.14
C GLN A 352 24.76 9.09 12.44
N LEU A 353 24.22 10.23 12.90
CA LEU A 353 22.84 10.34 13.32
C LEU A 353 21.86 10.47 12.14
N LYS A 354 20.80 9.66 12.15
CA LYS A 354 19.65 9.81 11.25
C LYS A 354 18.77 10.99 11.69
N ASP A 355 18.07 11.62 10.75
CA ASP A 355 17.26 12.83 10.99
C ASP A 355 16.16 12.62 12.07
N LEU A 356 15.56 11.42 12.17
CA LEU A 356 14.59 11.11 13.23
C LEU A 356 15.17 11.21 14.65
N LEU A 357 16.44 10.81 14.82
CA LEU A 357 17.13 10.88 16.12
C LEU A 357 17.50 12.31 16.46
N ARG A 358 17.96 13.07 15.46
CA ARG A 358 18.21 14.51 15.58
C ARG A 358 16.94 15.24 16.02
N LEU A 359 15.77 14.86 15.50
CA LEU A 359 14.48 15.45 15.87
C LEU A 359 14.16 15.25 17.37
N ASN A 360 14.32 14.02 17.89
CA ASN A 360 14.06 13.72 19.30
C ASN A 360 15.03 14.48 20.22
N LEU A 361 16.32 14.54 19.84
CA LEU A 361 17.31 15.33 20.57
C LEU A 361 16.96 16.82 20.51
N PHE A 362 16.51 17.34 19.37
CA PHE A 362 16.12 18.74 19.21
C PHE A 362 14.99 19.15 20.15
N THR A 363 14.00 18.29 20.38
CA THR A 363 12.89 18.56 21.32
C THR A 363 13.31 18.61 22.79
N LEU A 364 14.39 17.90 23.15
CA LEU A 364 14.82 17.68 24.54
C LEU A 364 16.11 18.44 24.90
N ALA A 365 16.82 18.95 23.90
CA ALA A 365 18.09 19.64 24.07
C ALA A 365 17.93 20.89 24.94
N GLU A 366 18.89 21.08 25.85
CA GLU A 366 19.13 22.40 26.45
C GLU A 366 19.65 23.37 25.37
N ASP A 367 19.44 24.66 25.61
CA ASP A 367 19.82 25.81 24.75
C ASP A 367 21.22 25.68 24.11
N ILE A 368 22.18 25.05 24.79
CA ILE A 368 23.57 24.94 24.36
C ILE A 368 23.71 24.10 23.06
N TYR A 369 22.81 23.15 22.80
CA TYR A 369 22.97 22.17 21.71
C TYR A 369 22.08 22.43 20.49
N VAL A 370 21.14 23.37 20.61
CA VAL A 370 20.20 23.73 19.54
C VAL A 370 20.96 24.15 18.28
N ASN A 371 22.00 24.96 18.43
CA ASN A 371 22.84 25.42 17.33
C ASN A 371 23.58 24.29 16.62
N ASP A 372 24.13 23.34 17.36
CA ASP A 372 24.86 22.23 16.75
C ASP A 372 23.94 21.32 15.94
N ILE A 373 22.73 21.07 16.45
CA ILE A 373 21.72 20.28 15.74
C ILE A 373 21.28 21.00 14.46
N ILE A 374 21.00 22.31 14.53
CA ILE A 374 20.62 23.11 13.36
C ILE A 374 21.72 23.11 12.30
N ASN A 375 22.97 23.36 12.72
CA ASN A 375 24.11 23.48 11.81
C ASN A 375 24.47 22.16 11.10
N THR A 376 24.06 21.03 11.67
CA THR A 376 24.35 19.69 11.14
C THR A 376 23.14 18.97 10.56
N TRP A 377 21.98 19.63 10.49
CA TRP A 377 20.78 19.08 9.87
C TRP A 377 20.96 18.95 8.35
N GLU A 378 20.94 17.72 7.86
CA GLU A 378 21.08 17.41 6.43
C GLU A 378 19.75 17.49 5.67
N GLY A 379 18.61 17.33 6.35
CA GLY A 379 17.28 17.57 5.79
C GLY A 379 16.84 16.60 4.71
N LYS A 380 17.38 15.38 4.69
CA LYS A 380 17.15 14.40 3.60
C LYS A 380 15.74 13.82 3.60
N GLU A 381 15.05 13.81 4.76
CA GLU A 381 13.69 13.27 4.89
C GLU A 381 12.65 14.38 5.12
N PHE A 382 11.74 14.55 4.16
CA PHE A 382 10.71 15.59 4.16
C PHE A 382 9.83 15.58 5.42
N CYS A 383 9.35 14.41 5.86
CA CYS A 383 8.53 14.31 7.07
C CYS A 383 9.24 14.81 8.33
N ASN A 384 10.57 14.70 8.38
CA ASN A 384 11.36 15.20 9.50
C ASN A 384 11.52 16.72 9.42
N ASN A 385 11.62 17.28 8.21
CA ASN A 385 11.66 18.73 8.01
C ASN A 385 10.36 19.41 8.45
N SER A 386 9.19 18.86 8.10
CA SER A 386 7.88 19.38 8.59
C SER A 386 7.78 19.31 10.10
N LYS A 387 8.16 18.17 10.71
CA LYS A 387 8.15 18.01 12.16
C LYS A 387 9.11 18.99 12.86
N LEU A 388 10.31 19.17 12.31
CA LEU A 388 11.29 20.10 12.85
C LEU A 388 10.74 21.52 12.84
N LEU A 389 10.18 21.95 11.71
CA LEU A 389 9.58 23.28 11.60
C LEU A 389 8.39 23.44 12.54
N SER A 390 7.60 22.38 12.75
CA SER A 390 6.50 22.39 13.71
C SER A 390 6.99 22.58 15.14
N ILE A 391 8.06 21.88 15.53
CA ILE A 391 8.69 22.04 16.86
C ILE A 391 9.19 23.46 17.04
N ILE A 392 9.92 23.98 16.04
CA ILE A 392 10.42 25.36 16.05
C ILE A 392 9.26 26.34 16.20
N THR A 393 8.21 26.19 15.39
CA THR A 393 7.08 27.11 15.34
C THR A 393 6.22 27.07 16.61
N ASN A 394 6.15 25.93 17.30
CA ASN A 394 5.29 25.78 18.48
C ASN A 394 5.99 26.11 19.81
N ASP A 395 7.31 26.30 19.83
CA ASP A 395 8.07 26.55 21.06
C ASP A 395 8.84 27.88 20.99
N ASP A 396 8.53 28.79 21.91
CA ASP A 396 9.10 30.15 21.94
C ASP A 396 10.58 30.16 22.32
N ARG A 397 11.12 29.06 22.89
CA ARG A 397 12.55 28.94 23.22
C ARG A 397 13.46 29.08 22.01
N TYR A 398 12.96 28.73 20.82
CA TYR A 398 13.73 28.83 19.58
C TYR A 398 13.85 30.25 19.01
N LEU A 399 13.17 31.25 19.60
CA LEU A 399 13.19 32.64 19.14
C LEU A 399 14.61 33.24 19.16
N SER A 400 15.44 32.87 20.13
CA SER A 400 16.84 33.31 20.24
C SER A 400 17.76 32.72 19.16
N TYR A 401 17.31 31.68 18.46
CA TYR A 401 18.08 30.93 17.46
C TYR A 401 17.66 31.23 16.02
N LEU A 402 16.81 32.23 15.80
CA LEU A 402 16.28 32.55 14.48
C LEU A 402 17.36 32.83 13.42
N SER A 403 18.50 33.39 13.81
CA SER A 403 19.65 33.61 12.93
C SER A 403 20.15 32.31 12.30
N ASP A 404 20.13 31.23 13.07
CA ASP A 404 20.68 29.92 12.72
C ASP A 404 19.61 29.03 12.08
N ILE A 405 18.35 29.16 12.54
CA ILE A 405 17.19 28.45 11.97
C ILE A 405 16.90 28.93 10.54
N ARG A 406 17.01 30.24 10.27
CA ARG A 406 16.68 30.83 8.97
C ARG A 406 17.41 30.12 7.81
N PRO A 407 18.75 29.98 7.80
CA PRO A 407 19.48 29.25 6.76
C PRO A 407 18.98 27.81 6.56
N LEU A 408 18.57 27.14 7.64
CA LEU A 408 18.05 25.78 7.57
C LEU A 408 16.68 25.74 6.87
N VAL A 409 15.74 26.61 7.28
CA VAL A 409 14.43 26.73 6.61
C VAL A 409 14.59 27.10 5.13
N GLN A 410 15.55 27.98 4.83
CA GLN A 410 15.87 28.35 3.46
C GLN A 410 16.40 27.17 2.63
N ARG A 411 17.28 26.35 3.21
CA ARG A 411 17.77 25.13 2.53
C ARG A 411 16.64 24.15 2.24
N ILE A 412 15.81 23.88 3.25
CA ILE A 412 14.64 22.99 3.13
C ILE A 412 13.70 23.49 2.02
N LEU A 413 13.40 24.80 1.98
CA LEU A 413 12.58 25.38 0.92
C LEU A 413 13.19 25.21 -0.48
N SER A 414 14.51 25.36 -0.60
CA SER A 414 15.22 25.13 -1.87
C SER A 414 15.08 23.67 -2.31
N ASP A 415 15.35 22.74 -1.40
CA ASP A 415 15.30 21.29 -1.68
C ASP A 415 13.88 20.84 -2.09
N ILE A 416 12.85 21.41 -1.48
CA ILE A 416 11.44 21.15 -1.84
C ILE A 416 11.13 21.73 -3.22
N SER A 417 11.66 22.91 -3.55
CA SER A 417 11.42 23.54 -4.85
C SER A 417 12.00 22.74 -6.01
N ASP A 418 13.07 21.99 -5.76
CA ASP A 418 13.70 21.11 -6.75
C ASP A 418 13.06 19.71 -6.82
N ASN A 419 12.28 19.30 -5.82
CA ASN A 419 11.62 17.98 -5.73
C ASN A 419 10.11 18.07 -5.56
N THR A 420 9.41 18.52 -6.61
CA THR A 420 7.94 18.71 -6.63
C THR A 420 7.11 17.42 -6.47
N ASN A 421 7.72 16.24 -6.57
CA ASN A 421 7.04 14.94 -6.45
C ASN A 421 6.90 14.43 -5.00
N THR A 422 7.12 15.28 -3.99
CA THR A 422 7.19 14.82 -2.60
C THR A 422 5.82 14.88 -1.90
N PHE A 423 5.40 13.73 -1.35
CA PHE A 423 4.24 13.65 -0.45
C PHE A 423 4.49 14.51 0.79
N GLY A 424 3.61 15.48 1.06
CA GLY A 424 3.65 16.31 2.28
C GLY A 424 3.93 17.81 2.08
N VAL A 425 4.18 18.29 0.86
CA VAL A 425 4.41 19.73 0.55
C VAL A 425 3.36 20.64 1.20
N ALA A 426 2.08 20.27 1.09
CA ALA A 426 0.98 20.98 1.71
C ALA A 426 1.13 21.15 3.24
N GLU A 427 1.48 20.09 3.96
CA GLU A 427 1.65 20.11 5.42
C GLU A 427 2.86 20.96 5.83
N PHE A 428 3.98 20.84 5.11
CA PHE A 428 5.13 21.72 5.33
C PHE A 428 4.77 23.18 5.10
N LEU A 429 4.09 23.51 4.00
CA LEU A 429 3.77 24.90 3.66
C LEU A 429 2.85 25.53 4.70
N LYS A 430 1.88 24.78 5.23
CA LYS A 430 1.04 25.24 6.33
C LYS A 430 1.88 25.64 7.56
N ILE A 431 2.78 24.76 7.99
CA ILE A 431 3.67 25.02 9.13
C ILE A 431 4.67 26.15 8.81
N PHE A 432 5.17 26.21 7.58
CA PHE A 432 6.06 27.26 7.11
C PHE A 432 5.40 28.64 7.17
N PHE A 433 4.14 28.72 6.77
CA PHE A 433 3.35 29.93 6.88
C PHE A 433 3.17 30.33 8.36
N GLU A 434 2.87 29.38 9.25
CA GLU A 434 2.83 29.66 10.70
C GLU A 434 4.19 30.18 11.22
N TYR A 435 5.31 29.59 10.77
CA TYR A 435 6.67 30.06 11.07
C TYR A 435 6.89 31.52 10.61
N ILE A 436 6.54 31.84 9.35
CA ILE A 436 6.68 33.19 8.80
C ILE A 436 5.86 34.21 9.61
N ILE A 437 4.63 33.86 10.01
CA ILE A 437 3.79 34.75 10.83
C ILE A 437 4.40 34.95 12.21
N LYS A 438 4.77 33.85 12.88
CA LYS A 438 5.23 33.87 14.26
C LYS A 438 6.51 34.71 14.40
N TYR A 439 7.44 34.54 13.47
CA TYR A 439 8.76 35.13 13.56
C TYR A 439 8.98 36.36 12.66
N ASN A 440 7.99 36.72 11.84
CA ASN A 440 8.09 37.81 10.87
C ASN A 440 9.36 37.71 10.00
N ASP A 441 9.67 36.50 9.52
CA ASP A 441 10.93 36.18 8.84
C ASP A 441 10.91 36.59 7.35
N GLU A 442 10.99 37.90 7.12
CA GLU A 442 10.94 38.52 5.78
C GLU A 442 11.90 37.91 4.74
N PRO A 443 13.21 37.68 5.04
CA PRO A 443 14.13 37.11 4.05
C PRO A 443 13.71 35.73 3.55
N THR A 444 13.25 34.86 4.44
CA THR A 444 12.82 33.49 4.09
C THR A 444 11.53 33.52 3.29
N PHE A 445 10.60 34.42 3.63
CA PHE A 445 9.39 34.59 2.85
C PHE A 445 9.65 35.16 1.45
N ILE A 446 10.59 36.11 1.31
CA ILE A 446 11.06 36.60 0.00
C ILE A 446 11.61 35.44 -0.83
N MET A 447 12.39 34.56 -0.20
CA MET A 447 12.95 33.40 -0.88
C MET A 447 11.86 32.44 -1.35
N PHE A 448 10.86 32.14 -0.51
CA PHE A 448 9.68 31.36 -0.89
C PHE A 448 8.97 31.93 -2.14
N ILE A 449 8.70 33.24 -2.17
CA ILE A 449 8.04 33.91 -3.32
C ILE A 449 8.87 33.77 -4.62
N ARG A 450 10.19 33.64 -4.50
CA ARG A 450 11.10 33.44 -5.64
C ARG A 450 11.18 31.99 -6.11
N THR A 451 10.83 31.02 -5.28
CA THR A 451 10.86 29.60 -5.66
C THR A 451 9.78 29.24 -6.69
N ASN A 452 9.95 28.11 -7.38
CA ASN A 452 8.93 27.54 -8.25
C ASN A 452 7.75 26.93 -7.47
N LEU A 453 7.87 26.71 -6.15
CA LEU A 453 6.74 26.27 -5.30
C LEU A 453 5.61 27.29 -5.31
N PHE A 454 5.93 28.55 -5.54
CA PHE A 454 4.95 29.60 -5.77
C PHE A 454 4.01 29.29 -6.95
N SER A 455 4.52 28.56 -7.95
CA SER A 455 3.80 28.17 -9.15
C SER A 455 3.10 26.82 -9.01
N ASP A 456 3.21 26.13 -7.87
CA ASP A 456 2.45 24.92 -7.60
C ASP A 456 1.01 25.26 -7.16
N LYS A 457 0.03 24.49 -7.67
CA LYS A 457 -1.39 24.77 -7.42
C LYS A 457 -1.75 24.60 -5.95
N GLU A 458 -1.35 23.49 -5.32
CA GLU A 458 -1.73 23.18 -3.93
C GLU A 458 -1.04 24.15 -2.96
N ALA A 459 0.25 24.40 -3.19
CA ALA A 459 1.02 25.39 -2.46
C ALA A 459 0.37 26.77 -2.50
N PHE A 460 -0.12 27.15 -3.68
CA PHE A 460 -0.77 28.44 -3.89
C PHE A 460 -2.16 28.52 -3.27
N GLU A 461 -2.98 27.46 -3.37
CA GLU A 461 -4.29 27.40 -2.73
C GLU A 461 -4.16 27.59 -1.21
N LEU A 462 -3.21 26.88 -0.59
CA LEU A 462 -2.86 27.08 0.82
C LEU A 462 -2.37 28.50 1.09
N PHE A 463 -1.52 29.03 0.21
CA PHE A 463 -1.02 30.39 0.38
C PHE A 463 -2.13 31.44 0.33
N ILE A 464 -3.07 31.35 -0.61
CA ILE A 464 -4.23 32.24 -0.71
C ILE A 464 -5.13 32.13 0.53
N GLU A 465 -5.35 30.90 1.03
CA GLU A 465 -6.08 30.68 2.27
C GLU A 465 -5.40 31.42 3.43
N GLN A 466 -4.07 31.28 3.57
CA GLN A 466 -3.29 31.87 4.65
C GLN A 466 -3.16 33.41 4.53
N ILE A 467 -2.91 33.97 3.33
CA ILE A 467 -2.78 35.42 3.12
C ILE A 467 -4.08 36.17 3.45
N SER A 468 -5.22 35.48 3.39
CA SER A 468 -6.49 36.09 3.79
C SER A 468 -6.52 36.55 5.27
N ASN A 469 -5.51 36.17 6.07
CA ASN A 469 -5.22 36.70 7.40
C ASN A 469 -4.49 38.06 7.34
N VAL A 470 -4.99 39.04 8.11
CA VAL A 470 -4.52 40.45 8.16
C VAL A 470 -3.00 40.57 8.34
N LYS A 471 -2.36 39.63 9.05
CA LYS A 471 -0.91 39.64 9.32
C LYS A 471 -0.04 39.52 8.07
N TYR A 472 -0.47 38.78 7.05
CA TYR A 472 0.31 38.66 5.80
C TYR A 472 0.24 39.90 4.94
N THR A 473 -0.89 40.61 4.97
CA THR A 473 -1.06 41.84 4.18
C THR A 473 -0.05 42.90 4.62
N SER A 474 0.21 43.04 5.92
CA SER A 474 1.24 43.94 6.43
C SER A 474 2.66 43.50 6.04
N LEU A 475 2.95 42.20 6.08
CA LEU A 475 4.25 41.64 5.70
C LEU A 475 4.54 41.85 4.21
N LEU A 476 3.58 41.51 3.34
CA LEU A 476 3.67 41.73 1.89
C LEU A 476 3.90 43.20 1.57
N LYS A 477 3.17 44.11 2.22
CA LYS A 477 3.36 45.56 2.04
C LYS A 477 4.76 46.00 2.45
N LYS A 478 5.28 45.50 3.58
CA LYS A 478 6.64 45.83 4.05
C LYS A 478 7.71 45.37 3.06
N ILE A 479 7.61 44.13 2.59
CA ILE A 479 8.53 43.55 1.59
C ILE A 479 8.44 44.31 0.25
N TYR A 480 7.23 44.66 -0.17
CA TYR A 480 7.02 45.44 -1.39
C TYR A 480 7.74 46.80 -1.31
N LEU A 481 7.62 47.51 -0.19
CA LEU A 481 8.26 48.81 0.03
C LEU A 481 9.79 48.71 0.15
N SER A 482 10.31 47.61 0.70
CA SER A 482 11.76 47.42 0.90
C SER A 482 12.49 46.78 -0.29
N SER A 483 11.78 46.11 -1.20
CA SER A 483 12.38 45.42 -2.35
C SER A 483 12.81 46.40 -3.45
N ASN A 484 13.99 46.17 -4.03
CA ASN A 484 14.44 46.80 -5.28
C ASN A 484 14.25 45.91 -6.53
N SER A 485 13.79 44.66 -6.34
CA SER A 485 13.58 43.72 -7.44
C SER A 485 12.19 43.93 -8.06
N ASN A 486 12.16 44.29 -9.35
CA ASN A 486 10.92 44.46 -10.11
C ASN A 486 10.13 43.15 -10.25
N ASP A 487 10.81 42.02 -10.42
CA ASP A 487 10.18 40.68 -10.43
C ASP A 487 9.48 40.38 -9.10
N LEU A 488 10.16 40.56 -7.97
CA LEU A 488 9.58 40.31 -6.65
C LEU A 488 8.39 41.24 -6.36
N LYS A 489 8.50 42.53 -6.73
CA LYS A 489 7.40 43.49 -6.61
C LYS A 489 6.19 43.05 -7.44
N SER A 490 6.43 42.63 -8.68
CA SER A 490 5.39 42.13 -9.59
C SER A 490 4.66 40.92 -9.01
N ARG A 491 5.40 39.92 -8.47
CA ARG A 491 4.81 38.74 -7.82
C ARG A 491 3.96 39.12 -6.60
N ILE A 492 4.44 40.05 -5.76
CA ILE A 492 3.69 40.53 -4.58
C ILE A 492 2.43 41.31 -4.99
N GLU A 493 2.48 42.10 -6.06
CA GLU A 493 1.32 42.79 -6.59
C GLU A 493 0.27 41.83 -7.13
N LEU A 494 0.68 40.81 -7.88
CA LEU A 494 -0.21 39.75 -8.36
C LEU A 494 -0.90 39.04 -7.18
N LEU A 495 -0.16 38.72 -6.13
CA LEU A 495 -0.71 38.13 -4.90
C LEU A 495 -1.69 39.03 -4.18
N SER A 496 -1.33 40.30 -4.05
CA SER A 496 -2.21 41.29 -3.46
C SER A 496 -3.51 41.39 -4.27
N PHE A 497 -3.42 41.39 -5.60
CA PHE A 497 -4.58 41.40 -6.48
C PHE A 497 -5.48 40.15 -6.32
N LEU A 498 -4.88 38.96 -6.26
CA LEU A 498 -5.59 37.68 -6.17
C LEU A 498 -6.22 37.44 -4.79
N THR A 499 -5.78 38.15 -3.76
CA THR A 499 -6.30 38.06 -2.39
C THR A 499 -7.41 39.08 -2.12
N LYS A 500 -7.94 39.16 -0.88
CA LYS A 500 -9.08 40.02 -0.48
C LYS A 500 -8.83 41.54 -0.60
N THR A 501 -7.77 41.99 -1.27
CA THR A 501 -7.54 43.44 -1.41
C THR A 501 -8.63 44.09 -2.26
N ASP A 502 -8.93 45.34 -1.94
CA ASP A 502 -9.87 46.18 -2.66
C ASP A 502 -9.24 46.90 -3.86
N TYR A 503 -7.97 46.58 -4.16
CA TYR A 503 -7.15 47.28 -5.13
C TYR A 503 -7.20 46.62 -6.51
N PHE A 504 -7.58 47.39 -7.52
CA PHE A 504 -7.44 46.99 -8.93
C PHE A 504 -6.06 47.44 -9.44
N PRO A 505 -5.28 46.56 -10.08
CA PRO A 505 -3.88 46.83 -10.38
C PRO A 505 -3.73 47.80 -11.55
N ASN A 506 -2.61 48.54 -11.57
CA ASN A 506 -2.24 49.37 -12.70
C ASN A 506 -1.77 48.51 -13.88
N ASP A 507 -2.06 48.93 -15.12
CA ASP A 507 -1.88 48.13 -16.34
C ASP A 507 -0.42 47.68 -16.52
N SER A 508 0.55 48.58 -16.34
CA SER A 508 1.96 48.28 -16.60
C SER A 508 2.49 47.18 -15.69
N THR A 509 2.26 47.30 -14.38
CA THR A 509 2.82 46.33 -13.42
C THR A 509 2.07 45.01 -13.45
N PHE A 510 0.76 45.05 -13.73
CA PHE A 510 -0.03 43.84 -13.88
C PHE A 510 0.41 43.01 -15.10
N LEU A 511 0.67 43.68 -16.23
CA LEU A 511 1.17 43.04 -17.45
C LEU A 511 2.49 42.31 -17.22
N ASP A 512 3.43 42.95 -16.52
CA ASP A 512 4.73 42.35 -16.19
C ASP A 512 4.58 41.17 -15.23
N SER A 513 3.69 41.29 -14.24
CA SER A 513 3.41 40.23 -13.26
C SER A 513 2.73 39.01 -13.87
N PHE A 514 1.84 39.24 -14.84
CA PHE A 514 1.07 38.18 -15.48
C PHE A 514 1.92 37.26 -16.35
N ARG A 515 3.12 37.69 -16.79
CA ARG A 515 4.07 36.84 -17.54
C ARG A 515 4.52 35.61 -16.75
N PHE A 516 4.42 35.66 -15.42
CA PHE A 516 4.77 34.55 -14.52
C PHE A 516 3.56 33.64 -14.20
N SER A 517 2.39 33.91 -14.79
CA SER A 517 1.19 33.12 -14.52
C SER A 517 1.22 31.78 -15.26
N ASN A 518 1.11 30.68 -14.50
CA ASN A 518 0.75 29.36 -15.03
C ASN A 518 -0.74 29.33 -15.44
N SER A 519 -1.18 28.22 -16.04
CA SER A 519 -2.56 28.05 -16.51
C SER A 519 -3.62 28.35 -15.44
N PHE A 520 -3.41 27.84 -14.23
CA PHE A 520 -4.31 28.04 -13.10
C PHE A 520 -4.40 29.51 -12.68
N PHE A 521 -3.28 30.23 -12.62
CA PHE A 521 -3.26 31.67 -12.33
C PHE A 521 -4.08 32.48 -13.33
N GLN A 522 -3.99 32.14 -14.62
CA GLN A 522 -4.76 32.83 -15.65
C GLN A 522 -6.27 32.74 -15.35
N GLN A 523 -6.76 31.56 -15.00
CA GLN A 523 -8.17 31.36 -14.63
C GLN A 523 -8.57 32.18 -13.40
N LEU A 524 -7.71 32.28 -12.39
CA LEU A 524 -7.99 33.08 -11.20
C LEU A 524 -7.99 34.58 -11.50
N VAL A 525 -7.04 35.04 -12.29
CA VAL A 525 -6.90 36.44 -12.69
C VAL A 525 -8.17 36.92 -13.38
N ILE A 526 -8.65 36.19 -14.38
CA ILE A 526 -9.85 36.61 -15.12
C ILE A 526 -11.11 36.63 -14.23
N LYS A 527 -11.24 35.68 -13.31
CA LYS A 527 -12.33 35.65 -12.31
C LYS A 527 -12.22 36.81 -11.33
N ARG A 528 -11.00 37.19 -10.93
CA ARG A 528 -10.76 38.35 -10.07
C ARG A 528 -11.07 39.66 -10.78
N ILE A 529 -10.71 39.79 -12.06
CA ILE A 529 -11.12 40.92 -12.91
C ILE A 529 -12.66 41.02 -12.97
N ALA A 530 -13.34 39.89 -13.20
CA ALA A 530 -14.81 39.84 -13.17
C ALA A 530 -15.38 40.26 -11.80
N PHE A 531 -14.71 39.93 -10.70
CA PHE A 531 -15.13 40.33 -9.36
C PHE A 531 -15.07 41.84 -9.18
N PHE A 532 -13.98 42.48 -9.59
CA PHE A 532 -13.88 43.94 -9.51
C PHE A 532 -14.92 44.64 -10.38
N TYR A 533 -15.25 44.08 -11.54
CA TYR A 533 -16.32 44.59 -12.39
C TYR A 533 -17.68 44.46 -11.70
N ASN A 534 -18.00 43.30 -11.11
CA ASN A 534 -19.23 43.08 -10.35
C ASN A 534 -19.36 44.05 -9.15
N GLN A 535 -18.23 44.36 -8.50
CA GLN A 535 -18.14 45.36 -7.42
C GLN A 535 -18.18 46.82 -7.92
N LYS A 536 -18.35 47.05 -9.23
CA LYS A 536 -18.36 48.39 -9.87
C LYS A 536 -17.08 49.19 -9.65
N LYS A 537 -15.95 48.53 -9.40
CA LYS A 537 -14.64 49.15 -9.17
C LYS A 537 -13.85 49.38 -10.46
N VAL A 538 -14.25 48.72 -11.55
CA VAL A 538 -13.64 48.85 -12.88
C VAL A 538 -14.73 48.89 -13.95
N SER A 539 -14.53 49.66 -15.02
CA SER A 539 -15.45 49.73 -16.15
C SER A 539 -15.30 48.52 -17.09
N LEU A 540 -16.34 48.21 -17.85
CA LEU A 540 -16.28 47.12 -18.85
C LEU A 540 -15.19 47.37 -19.90
N GLU A 541 -15.05 48.61 -20.36
CA GLU A 541 -14.02 49.01 -21.33
C GLU A 541 -12.61 48.72 -20.81
N LYS A 542 -12.36 49.03 -19.53
CA LYS A 542 -11.08 48.77 -18.88
C LYS A 542 -10.83 47.27 -18.73
N VAL A 543 -11.86 46.49 -18.38
CA VAL A 543 -11.78 45.02 -18.37
C VAL A 543 -11.39 44.47 -19.74
N VAL A 544 -12.12 44.85 -20.79
CA VAL A 544 -11.86 44.35 -22.16
C VAL A 544 -10.46 44.73 -22.64
N THR A 545 -10.04 45.97 -22.42
CA THR A 545 -8.69 46.45 -22.74
C THR A 545 -7.63 45.61 -22.03
N LEU A 546 -7.81 45.35 -20.73
CA LEU A 546 -6.88 44.55 -19.94
C LEU A 546 -6.82 43.08 -20.40
N LEU A 547 -7.97 42.44 -20.62
CA LEU A 547 -8.01 41.06 -21.09
C LEU A 547 -7.36 40.91 -22.48
N ASN A 548 -7.45 41.94 -23.32
CA ASN A 548 -6.83 41.94 -24.65
C ASN A 548 -5.33 42.24 -24.61
N SER A 549 -4.82 42.94 -23.61
CA SER A 549 -3.37 43.20 -23.46
C SER A 549 -2.58 42.03 -22.89
N LEU A 550 -3.24 41.08 -22.22
CA LEU A 550 -2.63 39.89 -21.65
C LEU A 550 -2.51 38.72 -22.65
N GLN A 551 -1.45 37.92 -22.51
CA GLN A 551 -1.21 36.69 -23.27
C GLN A 551 -1.75 35.47 -22.54
N TRP A 552 -2.79 34.84 -23.10
CA TRP A 552 -3.49 33.72 -22.49
C TRP A 552 -3.09 32.43 -23.18
N ASN A 553 -2.62 31.46 -22.39
CA ASN A 553 -2.13 30.18 -22.88
C ASN A 553 -2.95 29.00 -22.34
N ASP A 554 -3.78 29.22 -21.31
CA ASP A 554 -4.72 28.22 -20.78
C ASP A 554 -6.05 28.25 -21.53
N LEU A 555 -6.52 27.08 -21.97
CA LEU A 555 -7.77 26.96 -22.72
C LEU A 555 -8.97 27.52 -21.95
N SER A 556 -9.04 27.27 -20.64
CA SER A 556 -10.18 27.69 -19.82
C SER A 556 -10.24 29.22 -19.69
N ALA A 557 -9.10 29.86 -19.48
CA ALA A 557 -8.96 31.30 -19.38
C ALA A 557 -9.17 31.98 -20.74
N MET A 558 -8.67 31.38 -21.83
CA MET A 558 -8.97 31.83 -23.19
C MET A 558 -10.48 31.80 -23.48
N LEU A 559 -11.18 30.73 -23.05
CA LEU A 559 -12.64 30.65 -23.20
C LEU A 559 -13.34 31.73 -22.37
N LEU A 560 -13.00 31.88 -21.09
CA LEU A 560 -13.56 32.96 -20.25
C LEU A 560 -13.34 34.34 -20.89
N LYS A 561 -12.14 34.63 -21.39
CA LYS A 561 -11.82 35.86 -22.11
C LYS A 561 -12.72 36.04 -23.32
N ALA A 562 -12.81 35.01 -24.17
CA ALA A 562 -13.60 35.07 -25.39
C ALA A 562 -15.06 35.42 -25.09
N PHE A 563 -15.68 34.74 -24.11
CA PHE A 563 -17.07 35.01 -23.73
C PHE A 563 -17.26 36.41 -23.11
N ILE A 564 -16.34 36.87 -22.26
CA ILE A 564 -16.42 38.21 -21.64
C ILE A 564 -16.29 39.32 -22.70
N VAL A 565 -15.36 39.16 -23.65
CA VAL A 565 -15.07 40.17 -24.67
C VAL A 565 -16.13 40.18 -25.77
N SER A 566 -16.52 39.00 -26.28
CA SER A 566 -17.44 38.90 -27.41
C SER A 566 -18.91 38.95 -27.02
N LYS A 567 -19.27 38.57 -25.78
CA LYS A 567 -20.65 38.55 -25.27
C LYS A 567 -21.66 37.96 -26.26
N PRO A 568 -21.48 36.70 -26.68
CA PRO A 568 -22.36 36.10 -27.69
C PRO A 568 -23.82 36.16 -27.22
N LEU A 569 -24.72 36.49 -28.15
CA LEU A 569 -26.16 36.64 -27.88
C LEU A 569 -26.94 35.40 -28.29
N THR A 570 -26.42 34.65 -29.26
CA THR A 570 -27.04 33.44 -29.77
C THR A 570 -26.23 32.18 -29.46
N LYS A 571 -26.92 31.04 -29.56
CA LYS A 571 -26.29 29.72 -29.46
C LYS A 571 -25.26 29.51 -30.56
N GLU A 572 -25.57 29.91 -31.79
CA GLU A 572 -24.70 29.76 -32.95
C GLU A 572 -23.41 30.57 -32.79
N GLU A 573 -23.52 31.83 -32.34
CA GLU A 573 -22.37 32.66 -32.01
C GLU A 573 -21.50 32.04 -30.91
N SER A 574 -22.12 31.51 -29.85
CA SER A 574 -21.41 30.86 -28.75
C SER A 574 -20.63 29.63 -29.20
N LEU A 575 -21.21 28.81 -30.08
CA LEU A 575 -20.56 27.61 -30.63
C LEU A 575 -19.43 27.97 -31.60
N GLN A 576 -19.61 29.02 -32.41
CA GLN A 576 -18.55 29.54 -33.28
C GLN A 576 -17.38 30.09 -32.46
N LEU A 577 -17.67 30.84 -31.40
CA LEU A 577 -16.68 31.39 -30.48
C LEU A 577 -15.88 30.27 -29.82
N LEU A 578 -16.56 29.26 -29.25
CA LEU A 578 -15.94 28.07 -28.68
C LEU A 578 -15.01 27.36 -29.68
N SER A 579 -15.49 27.16 -30.92
CA SER A 579 -14.71 26.55 -32.00
C SER A 579 -13.45 27.35 -32.34
N LYS A 580 -13.59 28.67 -32.46
CA LYS A 580 -12.50 29.60 -32.80
C LYS A 580 -11.44 29.63 -31.70
N THR A 581 -11.86 29.82 -30.44
CA THR A 581 -10.94 29.85 -29.30
C THR A 581 -10.15 28.55 -29.18
N PHE A 582 -10.78 27.40 -29.46
CA PHE A 582 -10.09 26.12 -29.46
C PHE A 582 -9.01 26.02 -30.55
N GLN A 583 -9.31 26.51 -31.76
CA GLN A 583 -8.34 26.54 -32.86
C GLN A 583 -7.15 27.44 -32.56
N GLU A 584 -7.42 28.64 -32.02
CA GLU A 584 -6.37 29.57 -31.58
C GLU A 584 -5.49 28.95 -30.51
N HIS A 585 -6.08 28.31 -29.51
CA HIS A 585 -5.36 27.64 -28.43
C HIS A 585 -4.48 26.48 -28.95
N LEU A 586 -5.00 25.66 -29.86
CA LEU A 586 -4.21 24.59 -30.49
C LEU A 586 -3.02 25.14 -31.27
N PHE A 587 -3.19 26.27 -31.96
CA PHE A 587 -2.08 26.92 -32.66
C PHE A 587 -1.02 27.40 -31.67
N LEU A 588 -1.43 28.03 -30.57
CA LEU A 588 -0.53 28.48 -29.51
C LEU A 588 0.27 27.33 -28.91
N ILE A 589 -0.36 26.25 -28.45
CA ILE A 589 0.37 25.13 -27.83
C ILE A 589 1.36 24.48 -28.79
N ASN A 590 1.06 24.39 -30.09
CA ASN A 590 1.99 23.81 -31.06
C ASN A 590 3.21 24.70 -31.37
N GLN A 591 3.22 25.96 -30.90
CA GLN A 591 4.31 26.91 -31.11
C GLN A 591 5.20 27.10 -29.88
N ILE A 592 4.79 26.61 -28.71
CA ILE A 592 5.50 26.91 -27.49
C ILE A 592 6.29 25.68 -27.05
N ASP A 593 7.58 25.70 -27.39
CA ASP A 593 8.56 24.68 -26.96
C ASP A 593 8.95 24.83 -25.47
N GLU A 594 8.64 25.97 -24.84
CA GLU A 594 9.13 26.38 -23.52
C GLU A 594 8.01 26.97 -22.62
N LEU A 595 7.02 26.18 -22.21
CA LEU A 595 6.11 26.60 -21.13
C LEU A 595 6.59 26.07 -19.79
N ASN A 596 6.46 26.91 -18.76
CA ASN A 596 6.58 26.52 -17.35
C ASN A 596 5.40 25.65 -16.88
N ASP A 597 4.63 25.09 -17.80
CA ASP A 597 3.42 24.35 -17.51
C ASP A 597 3.28 23.12 -18.41
N SER A 598 2.66 22.06 -17.89
CA SER A 598 2.48 20.83 -18.64
C SER A 598 1.44 21.01 -19.74
N PHE A 599 1.56 20.24 -20.84
CA PHE A 599 0.53 20.17 -21.87
C PHE A 599 -0.86 19.91 -21.29
N GLU A 600 -0.93 19.06 -20.28
CA GLU A 600 -2.18 18.67 -19.61
C GLU A 600 -2.83 19.87 -18.91
N ASN A 601 -2.05 20.65 -18.19
CA ASN A 601 -2.55 21.83 -17.48
C ASN A 601 -3.08 22.91 -18.45
N LEU A 602 -2.40 23.12 -19.58
CA LEU A 602 -2.81 24.12 -20.58
C LEU A 602 -4.06 23.69 -21.36
N PHE A 603 -4.18 22.39 -21.63
CA PHE A 603 -5.20 21.85 -22.52
C PHE A 603 -6.45 21.34 -21.80
N THR A 604 -6.38 21.11 -20.50
CA THR A 604 -7.55 20.69 -19.71
C THR A 604 -8.54 21.84 -19.54
N ILE A 605 -9.83 21.52 -19.66
CA ILE A 605 -10.90 22.48 -19.38
C ILE A 605 -11.30 22.28 -17.93
N ASN A 606 -11.00 23.27 -17.10
CA ASN A 606 -11.24 23.21 -15.66
C ASN A 606 -11.92 24.50 -15.18
N SER A 607 -12.66 24.39 -14.08
CA SER A 607 -13.17 25.54 -13.31
C SER A 607 -14.08 26.54 -14.07
N ILE A 608 -14.50 26.25 -15.30
CA ILE A 608 -15.41 27.09 -16.10
C ILE A 608 -16.81 26.49 -16.23
N VAL A 609 -17.00 25.25 -15.78
CA VAL A 609 -18.28 24.53 -15.78
C VAL A 609 -18.55 23.95 -14.40
N LYS A 610 -19.82 23.87 -14.01
CA LYS A 610 -20.22 23.35 -12.69
C LYS A 610 -19.96 21.85 -12.59
N LEU A 611 -19.46 21.41 -11.44
CA LEU A 611 -19.42 20.00 -11.08
C LEU A 611 -20.84 19.44 -10.93
N CYS A 612 -21.02 18.15 -11.19
CA CYS A 612 -22.28 17.47 -10.91
C CYS A 612 -22.48 17.40 -9.38
N ASN A 613 -23.66 17.78 -8.90
CA ASN A 613 -24.07 17.66 -7.50
C ASN A 613 -24.91 16.40 -7.23
N GLY A 614 -24.73 15.37 -8.06
CA GLY A 614 -25.51 14.14 -8.02
C GLY A 614 -26.66 14.12 -9.02
N ARG A 615 -27.08 12.91 -9.36
CA ARG A 615 -28.16 12.68 -10.33
C ARG A 615 -29.51 12.83 -9.65
N LYS A 616 -30.37 13.70 -10.17
CA LYS A 616 -31.69 13.98 -9.61
C LYS A 616 -32.70 12.98 -10.16
N PHE A 617 -33.46 12.36 -9.28
CA PHE A 617 -34.51 11.39 -9.61
C PHE A 617 -35.79 11.66 -8.84
N TYR A 618 -36.94 11.34 -9.44
CA TYR A 618 -38.19 11.21 -8.69
C TYR A 618 -38.41 9.76 -8.25
N ASP A 619 -38.92 9.59 -7.03
CA ASP A 619 -39.57 8.35 -6.61
C ASP A 619 -40.97 8.28 -7.24
N LYS A 620 -41.05 7.65 -8.41
CA LYS A 620 -42.26 7.57 -9.21
C LYS A 620 -43.19 6.48 -8.69
N LYS A 621 -44.43 6.85 -8.40
CA LYS A 621 -45.50 5.89 -8.10
C LYS A 621 -46.43 5.78 -9.29
N LEU A 622 -46.45 4.60 -9.91
CA LEU A 622 -47.37 4.30 -11.00
C LEU A 622 -48.78 4.10 -10.45
N TRP A 623 -49.74 4.82 -11.03
CA TRP A 623 -51.17 4.63 -10.83
C TRP A 623 -51.78 4.19 -12.15
N GLU A 624 -52.60 3.14 -12.08
CA GLU A 624 -53.26 2.54 -13.25
C GLU A 624 -54.77 2.48 -13.01
N ASN A 625 -55.55 2.86 -14.01
CA ASN A 625 -57.00 2.62 -14.05
C ASN A 625 -57.46 2.36 -15.48
N GLY A 626 -57.57 1.07 -15.83
CA GLY A 626 -57.85 0.64 -17.20
C GLY A 626 -56.68 1.02 -18.13
N PRO A 627 -56.92 1.72 -19.26
CA PRO A 627 -55.86 2.11 -20.20
C PRO A 627 -55.07 3.37 -19.76
N LEU A 628 -55.42 3.97 -18.62
CA LEU A 628 -54.77 5.18 -18.13
C LEU A 628 -53.65 4.82 -17.15
N GLU A 629 -52.43 5.21 -17.51
CA GLU A 629 -51.24 5.13 -16.67
C GLU A 629 -50.79 6.55 -16.28
N ARG A 630 -50.49 6.77 -14.99
CA ARG A 630 -49.98 8.05 -14.48
C ARG A 630 -48.85 7.83 -13.49
N TYR A 631 -47.77 8.60 -13.61
CA TYR A 631 -46.69 8.60 -12.64
C TYR A 631 -46.83 9.78 -11.67
N TYR A 632 -47.05 9.46 -10.40
CA TYR A 632 -47.15 10.42 -9.31
C TYR A 632 -45.80 10.64 -8.62
N VAL A 633 -45.48 11.90 -8.34
CA VAL A 633 -44.24 12.35 -7.69
C VAL A 633 -44.52 13.55 -6.78
N THR A 634 -43.65 13.84 -5.81
CA THR A 634 -43.71 15.11 -5.07
C THR A 634 -42.92 16.18 -5.83
N LYS A 635 -43.61 17.17 -6.41
CA LYS A 635 -42.98 18.17 -7.28
C LYS A 635 -41.85 18.92 -6.56
N GLY A 636 -40.70 19.03 -7.22
CA GLY A 636 -39.50 19.69 -6.69
C GLY A 636 -38.72 18.90 -5.63
N ASN A 637 -39.25 17.77 -5.13
CA ASN A 637 -38.56 16.92 -4.17
C ASN A 637 -37.82 15.79 -4.89
N PHE A 638 -36.54 16.00 -5.19
CA PHE A 638 -35.69 15.03 -5.87
C PHE A 638 -34.91 14.18 -4.86
N SER A 639 -34.83 12.88 -5.13
CA SER A 639 -33.74 12.07 -4.58
C SER A 639 -32.45 12.39 -5.34
N ILE A 640 -31.37 12.63 -4.59
CA ILE A 640 -30.05 12.92 -5.16
C ILE A 640 -29.22 11.64 -5.07
N GLY A 641 -28.87 11.08 -6.23
CA GLY A 641 -27.94 9.96 -6.33
C GLY A 641 -26.50 10.38 -6.02
N VAL A 642 -25.58 9.42 -6.02
CA VAL A 642 -24.16 9.64 -5.71
C VAL A 642 -23.57 10.77 -6.56
N GLN A 643 -22.86 11.69 -5.89
CA GLN A 643 -22.15 12.77 -6.56
C GLN A 643 -21.09 12.20 -7.50
N MET A 644 -21.07 12.70 -8.73
CA MET A 644 -20.05 12.32 -9.71
C MET A 644 -18.94 13.37 -9.69
N GLU A 645 -17.69 12.94 -9.59
CA GLU A 645 -16.50 13.81 -9.78
C GLU A 645 -16.31 14.17 -11.27
N LYS A 646 -17.35 14.75 -11.87
CA LYS A 646 -17.43 15.12 -13.29
C LYS A 646 -18.23 16.41 -13.43
N PHE A 647 -17.98 17.15 -14.49
CA PHE A 647 -18.77 18.33 -14.84
C PHE A 647 -20.18 17.94 -15.28
N CYS A 648 -21.15 18.79 -14.95
CA CYS A 648 -22.56 18.55 -15.24
C CYS A 648 -22.84 18.75 -16.74
N GLU A 649 -22.97 17.65 -17.49
CA GLU A 649 -23.34 17.70 -18.91
C GLU A 649 -24.80 18.10 -19.11
N GLY A 650 -25.73 17.50 -18.35
CA GLY A 650 -27.15 17.84 -18.39
C GLY A 650 -27.74 17.96 -19.81
N ARG A 651 -27.49 17.02 -20.73
CA ARG A 651 -28.00 17.17 -22.11
C ARG A 651 -29.51 17.02 -22.12
N PHE A 652 -30.26 18.01 -22.58
CA PHE A 652 -31.71 17.88 -22.74
C PHE A 652 -32.04 16.65 -23.60
N TRP A 653 -32.98 15.83 -23.13
CA TRP A 653 -33.47 14.65 -23.84
C TRP A 653 -34.88 14.88 -24.36
N LYS A 654 -35.80 15.19 -23.45
CA LYS A 654 -37.21 15.35 -23.74
C LYS A 654 -37.96 15.96 -22.57
N GLU A 655 -39.22 16.30 -22.79
CA GLU A 655 -40.16 16.59 -21.73
C GLU A 655 -40.87 15.30 -21.26
N GLU A 656 -41.26 15.27 -19.99
CA GLU A 656 -42.09 14.21 -19.43
C GLU A 656 -43.23 14.83 -18.61
N GLU A 657 -44.46 14.37 -18.85
CA GLU A 657 -45.62 14.71 -18.02
C GLU A 657 -45.67 13.81 -16.78
N LEU A 658 -45.72 14.42 -15.60
CA LEU A 658 -45.83 13.76 -14.30
C LEU A 658 -47.00 14.36 -13.51
N PHE A 659 -47.47 13.66 -12.48
CA PHE A 659 -48.54 14.15 -11.60
C PHE A 659 -47.99 14.50 -10.22
N ASP A 660 -48.32 15.70 -9.72
CA ASP A 660 -47.94 16.09 -8.35
C ASP A 660 -48.84 15.38 -7.34
N SER A 661 -48.24 14.57 -6.46
CA SER A 661 -48.94 13.84 -5.41
C SER A 661 -49.65 14.73 -4.40
N ALA A 662 -49.20 15.97 -4.21
CA ALA A 662 -49.78 16.88 -3.22
C ALA A 662 -51.08 17.53 -3.72
N VAL A 663 -51.15 17.89 -5.00
CA VAL A 663 -52.28 18.63 -5.58
C VAL A 663 -53.05 17.86 -6.64
N ASN A 664 -52.60 16.64 -7.00
CA ASN A 664 -53.19 15.76 -8.02
C ASN A 664 -53.39 16.47 -9.38
N LYS A 665 -52.38 17.24 -9.81
CA LYS A 665 -52.38 17.94 -11.10
C LYS A 665 -51.18 17.52 -11.94
N PRO A 666 -51.34 17.39 -13.27
CA PRO A 666 -50.21 17.14 -14.16
C PRO A 666 -49.29 18.37 -14.21
N PHE A 667 -48.00 18.11 -14.41
CA PHE A 667 -46.99 19.11 -14.73
C PHE A 667 -45.95 18.49 -15.68
N VAL A 668 -45.35 19.33 -16.52
CA VAL A 668 -44.28 18.93 -17.43
C VAL A 668 -42.94 19.22 -16.79
N THR A 669 -41.99 18.30 -16.93
CA THR A 669 -40.60 18.47 -16.48
C THR A 669 -39.62 18.07 -17.57
N ASP A 670 -38.48 18.74 -17.61
CA ASP A 670 -37.37 18.36 -18.49
C ASP A 670 -36.66 17.11 -17.97
N LEU A 671 -36.39 16.20 -18.89
CA LEU A 671 -35.48 15.08 -18.71
C LEU A 671 -34.15 15.39 -19.38
N TYR A 672 -33.08 15.18 -18.63
CA TYR A 672 -31.70 15.31 -19.10
C TYR A 672 -31.02 13.94 -19.15
N TRP A 673 -30.04 13.82 -20.04
CA TRP A 673 -29.24 12.62 -20.24
C TRP A 673 -27.77 12.92 -20.02
N CYS A 674 -27.14 12.11 -19.18
CA CYS A 674 -25.70 12.14 -18.98
C CYS A 674 -25.20 10.75 -18.62
N ARG A 675 -24.02 10.35 -19.13
CA ARG A 675 -23.35 9.10 -18.75
C ARG A 675 -24.24 7.85 -18.83
N GLY A 676 -25.14 7.82 -19.80
CA GLY A 676 -25.99 6.66 -20.09
C GLY A 676 -27.26 6.53 -19.23
N ASN A 677 -27.64 7.57 -18.48
CA ASN A 677 -28.81 7.55 -17.61
C ASN A 677 -29.55 8.89 -17.62
N ILE A 678 -30.81 8.86 -17.14
CA ILE A 678 -31.70 10.02 -17.01
C ILE A 678 -31.38 10.88 -15.77
N CYS A 679 -31.74 12.15 -15.79
CA CYS A 679 -31.62 13.10 -14.68
C CYS A 679 -32.73 14.16 -14.80
N TYR A 680 -33.41 14.50 -13.71
CA TYR A 680 -34.52 15.48 -13.72
C TYR A 680 -34.07 16.93 -13.44
N GLY A 681 -32.76 17.18 -13.40
CA GLY A 681 -32.28 18.55 -13.29
C GLY A 681 -30.78 18.66 -13.49
N MET A 682 -30.36 19.77 -14.08
CA MET A 682 -28.96 20.14 -14.19
C MET A 682 -28.45 20.77 -12.88
N ASN A 683 -27.12 20.88 -12.75
CA ASN A 683 -26.50 21.77 -11.78
C ASN A 683 -26.07 23.05 -12.48
N ASP A 684 -27.02 23.94 -12.74
CA ASP A 684 -26.78 25.20 -13.44
C ASP A 684 -27.19 26.44 -12.65
N THR A 685 -27.51 26.26 -11.36
CA THR A 685 -27.78 27.36 -10.43
C THR A 685 -26.57 28.28 -10.33
N THR A 686 -26.80 29.57 -10.54
CA THR A 686 -25.77 30.60 -10.44
C THR A 686 -25.78 31.22 -9.04
N ASP A 687 -24.60 31.38 -8.45
CA ASP A 687 -24.42 32.09 -7.19
C ASP A 687 -23.20 33.01 -7.23
N ILE A 688 -23.45 34.30 -7.43
CA ILE A 688 -22.42 35.36 -7.49
C ILE A 688 -21.85 35.73 -6.12
N ASN A 689 -22.42 35.20 -5.02
CA ASN A 689 -21.89 35.41 -3.66
C ASN A 689 -20.79 34.41 -3.31
N LEU A 690 -20.58 33.38 -4.14
CA LEU A 690 -19.45 32.48 -4.00
C LEU A 690 -18.12 33.24 -4.07
N PRO A 691 -17.05 32.72 -3.44
CA PRO A 691 -15.70 33.21 -3.68
C PRO A 691 -15.40 33.25 -5.20
N PRO A 692 -14.78 34.32 -5.74
CA PRO A 692 -14.56 34.47 -7.18
C PRO A 692 -13.86 33.30 -7.85
N MET A 693 -12.96 32.63 -7.13
CA MET A 693 -12.28 31.42 -7.59
C MET A 693 -13.25 30.29 -8.00
N ASN A 694 -14.41 30.20 -7.35
CA ASN A 694 -15.44 29.18 -7.59
C ASN A 694 -16.45 29.59 -8.68
N TRP A 695 -16.33 30.78 -9.25
CA TRP A 695 -17.19 31.22 -10.35
C TRP A 695 -16.90 30.43 -11.61
N THR A 696 -17.97 29.96 -12.24
CA THR A 696 -17.96 29.29 -13.54
C THR A 696 -18.46 30.25 -14.62
N LEU A 697 -18.57 29.77 -15.87
CA LEU A 697 -19.14 30.58 -16.95
C LEU A 697 -20.57 31.03 -16.65
N ASN A 698 -21.32 30.32 -15.80
CA ASN A 698 -22.67 30.73 -15.36
C ASN A 698 -22.64 32.01 -14.51
N GLU A 699 -21.74 32.08 -13.53
CA GLU A 699 -21.58 33.30 -12.71
C GLU A 699 -21.06 34.46 -13.56
N ILE A 700 -20.10 34.18 -14.44
CA ILE A 700 -19.51 35.17 -15.33
C ILE A 700 -20.56 35.70 -16.33
N SER A 701 -21.43 34.84 -16.86
CA SER A 701 -22.50 35.26 -17.77
C SER A 701 -23.51 36.16 -17.08
N GLN A 702 -23.88 35.84 -15.83
CA GLN A 702 -24.74 36.70 -15.01
C GLN A 702 -24.08 38.06 -14.72
N ILE A 703 -22.79 38.07 -14.38
CA ILE A 703 -22.05 39.31 -14.07
C ILE A 703 -21.97 40.23 -15.29
N PHE A 704 -21.64 39.70 -16.47
CA PHE A 704 -21.42 40.50 -17.68
C PHE A 704 -22.66 40.68 -18.57
N GLY A 705 -23.76 40.02 -18.23
CA GLY A 705 -25.06 40.15 -18.89
C GLY A 705 -25.14 39.50 -20.28
N PHE A 706 -24.51 38.34 -20.48
CA PHE A 706 -24.67 37.54 -21.71
C PHE A 706 -25.45 36.25 -21.45
N ASN A 707 -26.16 35.74 -22.46
CA ASN A 707 -26.96 34.52 -22.33
C ASN A 707 -26.09 33.30 -22.67
N LEU A 708 -26.11 32.29 -21.80
CA LEU A 708 -25.39 31.05 -22.02
C LEU A 708 -26.39 29.91 -22.25
N ASP A 709 -26.57 29.57 -23.53
CA ASP A 709 -27.49 28.52 -23.95
C ASP A 709 -27.16 27.17 -23.24
N PRO A 710 -28.17 26.43 -22.74
CA PRO A 710 -27.96 25.16 -22.06
C PRO A 710 -27.14 24.15 -22.86
N LEU A 711 -27.31 24.09 -24.18
CA LEU A 711 -26.53 23.18 -25.02
C LEU A 711 -25.05 23.59 -25.08
N VAL A 712 -24.74 24.89 -25.05
CA VAL A 712 -23.35 25.36 -24.97
C VAL A 712 -22.71 24.91 -23.65
N LYS A 713 -23.43 25.03 -22.54
CA LYS A 713 -22.99 24.50 -21.23
C LYS A 713 -22.71 23.00 -21.31
N SER A 714 -23.67 22.23 -21.85
CA SER A 714 -23.53 20.78 -22.03
C SER A 714 -22.34 20.41 -22.91
N ASN A 715 -22.08 21.18 -23.97
CA ASN A 715 -20.97 20.95 -24.88
C ASN A 715 -19.62 21.17 -24.19
N ILE A 716 -19.46 22.30 -23.48
CA ILE A 716 -18.21 22.60 -22.75
C ILE A 716 -17.98 21.56 -21.64
N ALA A 717 -19.01 21.22 -20.87
CA ALA A 717 -18.91 20.20 -19.82
C ALA A 717 -18.56 18.83 -20.40
N GLY A 718 -19.13 18.48 -21.55
CA GLY A 718 -18.83 17.28 -22.31
C GLY A 718 -17.40 17.21 -22.83
N TRP A 719 -16.90 18.32 -23.36
CA TRP A 719 -15.50 18.46 -23.78
C TRP A 719 -14.56 18.33 -22.59
N ALA A 720 -14.81 19.07 -21.51
CA ALA A 720 -14.03 19.02 -20.28
C ALA A 720 -13.96 17.60 -19.72
N ASN A 721 -15.12 16.96 -19.54
CA ASN A 721 -15.20 15.59 -19.03
C ASN A 721 -14.41 14.60 -19.88
N ARG A 722 -14.49 14.71 -21.22
CA ARG A 722 -13.79 13.77 -22.09
C ARG A 722 -12.32 14.09 -22.20
N MET A 723 -11.98 15.33 -22.56
CA MET A 723 -10.60 15.75 -22.81
C MET A 723 -9.71 15.49 -21.60
N ASN A 724 -10.18 15.86 -20.40
CA ASN A 724 -9.41 15.65 -19.17
C ASN A 724 -9.22 14.15 -18.87
N GLU A 725 -10.15 13.28 -19.28
CA GLU A 725 -10.06 11.81 -19.10
C GLU A 725 -9.07 11.16 -20.08
N ILE A 726 -8.80 11.77 -21.24
CA ILE A 726 -7.99 11.14 -22.31
C ILE A 726 -6.82 12.00 -22.79
N VAL A 727 -6.44 13.03 -22.03
CA VAL A 727 -5.48 14.08 -22.47
C VAL A 727 -4.17 13.50 -23.00
N GLU A 728 -3.62 12.48 -22.33
CA GLU A 728 -2.42 11.76 -22.74
C GLU A 728 -2.52 11.09 -24.13
N ARG A 729 -3.75 10.73 -24.55
CA ARG A 729 -4.02 10.07 -25.83
C ARG A 729 -4.41 11.05 -26.94
N LEU A 730 -4.52 12.34 -26.67
CA LEU A 730 -5.00 13.35 -27.63
C LEU A 730 -3.97 13.83 -28.64
N LYS A 731 -2.81 13.17 -28.77
CA LYS A 731 -1.84 13.46 -29.84
C LYS A 731 -2.09 12.58 -31.07
N CYS A 732 -2.02 13.18 -32.26
CA CYS A 732 -2.04 12.46 -33.53
C CYS A 732 -0.76 11.63 -33.65
N ARG A 733 -0.86 10.34 -34.00
CA ARG A 733 0.31 9.44 -34.04
C ARG A 733 1.29 9.72 -35.18
N GLU A 734 0.82 10.38 -36.22
CA GLU A 734 1.63 10.65 -37.41
C GLU A 734 2.38 11.98 -37.30
N CYS A 735 1.67 13.05 -36.97
CA CYS A 735 2.25 14.39 -36.98
C CYS A 735 2.46 14.99 -35.59
N ASN A 736 2.15 14.22 -34.53
CA ASN A 736 2.20 14.61 -33.13
C ASN A 736 1.32 15.82 -32.74
N SER A 737 0.56 16.39 -33.68
CA SER A 737 -0.33 17.51 -33.39
C SER A 737 -1.47 17.07 -32.47
N ILE A 738 -1.90 17.97 -31.60
CA ILE A 738 -3.04 17.73 -30.72
C ILE A 738 -4.32 17.59 -31.56
N MET A 739 -5.15 16.63 -31.20
CA MET A 739 -6.43 16.33 -31.84
C MET A 739 -7.54 17.16 -31.23
N ARG A 740 -8.50 17.53 -32.07
CA ARG A 740 -9.66 18.35 -31.69
C ARG A 740 -10.89 17.47 -31.45
N PRO A 741 -11.73 17.75 -30.43
CA PRO A 741 -13.04 17.12 -30.32
C PRO A 741 -13.90 17.46 -31.53
N ARG A 742 -14.55 16.44 -32.12
CA ARG A 742 -15.56 16.65 -33.15
C ARG A 742 -16.81 17.26 -32.50
N PRO A 743 -17.46 18.25 -33.12
CA PRO A 743 -18.72 18.76 -32.63
C PRO A 743 -19.70 17.61 -32.35
N PHE A 744 -20.25 17.62 -31.15
CA PHE A 744 -21.25 16.65 -30.72
C PHE A 744 -22.54 16.87 -31.51
N ASP A 745 -23.16 15.80 -32.00
CA ASP A 745 -24.51 15.86 -32.56
C ASP A 745 -25.53 15.88 -31.41
N PRO A 746 -26.20 17.02 -31.14
CA PRO A 746 -27.16 17.13 -30.06
C PRO A 746 -28.30 16.13 -30.14
N ALA A 747 -28.60 15.58 -31.32
CA ALA A 747 -29.66 14.59 -31.49
C ALA A 747 -29.30 13.21 -30.91
N ILE A 748 -28.02 12.91 -30.65
CA ILE A 748 -27.56 11.58 -30.23
C ILE A 748 -27.20 11.57 -28.75
N LEU A 749 -27.83 10.74 -27.94
CA LEU A 749 -27.60 10.68 -26.50
C LEU A 749 -26.80 9.44 -26.11
N GLY A 750 -25.48 9.53 -26.31
CA GLY A 750 -24.51 8.50 -25.90
C GLY A 750 -24.10 8.60 -24.42
N HIS A 751 -23.23 7.68 -23.97
CA HIS A 751 -22.64 7.79 -22.62
C HIS A 751 -21.76 9.04 -22.50
N TYR A 752 -20.86 9.23 -23.46
CA TYR A 752 -20.10 10.47 -23.63
C TYR A 752 -20.85 11.38 -24.61
N SER A 753 -20.80 12.69 -24.37
CA SER A 753 -21.18 13.69 -25.37
C SER A 753 -20.17 13.74 -26.52
N THR A 754 -18.88 13.59 -26.24
CA THR A 754 -17.82 13.84 -27.24
C THR A 754 -16.93 12.61 -27.41
N PRO A 755 -17.39 11.57 -28.12
CA PRO A 755 -16.60 10.35 -28.30
C PRO A 755 -15.61 10.42 -29.47
N PHE A 756 -15.71 11.41 -30.37
CA PHE A 756 -14.90 11.49 -31.59
C PHE A 756 -13.95 12.69 -31.57
N PHE A 757 -12.74 12.46 -32.05
CA PHE A 757 -11.67 13.45 -32.18
C PHE A 757 -11.03 13.32 -33.56
N TYR A 758 -10.34 14.36 -34.02
CA TYR A 758 -9.67 14.35 -35.32
C TYR A 758 -8.42 15.23 -35.35
N CYS A 759 -7.48 14.91 -36.24
CA CYS A 759 -6.29 15.74 -36.46
C CYS A 759 -6.64 16.96 -37.30
N ILE A 760 -6.10 18.12 -36.90
CA ILE A 760 -6.33 19.42 -37.57
C ILE A 760 -5.16 19.88 -38.45
N LYS A 761 -4.04 19.14 -38.47
CA LYS A 761 -2.85 19.54 -39.23
C LYS A 761 -3.06 19.26 -40.72
N ASN A 762 -3.24 20.32 -41.51
CA ASN A 762 -3.28 20.22 -42.97
C ASN A 762 -2.01 19.51 -43.48
N GLY A 763 -2.19 18.52 -44.37
CA GLY A 763 -1.10 17.70 -44.91
C GLY A 763 -0.75 16.45 -44.09
N CYS A 764 -1.36 16.24 -42.93
CA CYS A 764 -1.30 14.97 -42.21
C CYS A 764 -2.18 13.92 -42.91
N SER A 765 -1.71 12.68 -43.07
CA SER A 765 -2.53 11.60 -43.65
C SER A 765 -3.75 11.26 -42.78
N ASN A 766 -3.72 11.63 -41.49
CA ASN A 766 -4.84 11.52 -40.56
C ASN A 766 -5.70 12.80 -40.42
N TYR A 767 -5.49 13.80 -41.27
CA TYR A 767 -6.29 15.03 -41.29
C TYR A 767 -7.79 14.71 -41.42
N GLU A 768 -8.60 15.27 -40.52
CA GLU A 768 -10.07 15.12 -40.44
C GLU A 768 -10.61 13.68 -40.30
N LYS A 769 -9.73 12.68 -40.13
CA LYS A 769 -10.13 11.30 -39.87
C LYS A 769 -10.63 11.15 -38.42
N ASN A 770 -11.77 10.47 -38.27
CA ASN A 770 -12.37 10.22 -36.96
C ASN A 770 -11.58 9.20 -36.15
N VAL A 771 -11.16 9.62 -34.96
CA VAL A 771 -10.65 8.77 -33.90
C VAL A 771 -11.71 8.70 -32.82
N ARG A 772 -12.26 7.51 -32.58
CA ARG A 772 -13.22 7.26 -31.52
C ARG A 772 -12.49 6.87 -30.24
N PHE A 773 -12.78 7.61 -29.17
CA PHE A 773 -12.43 7.22 -27.82
C PHE A 773 -13.70 6.84 -27.06
N THR A 774 -13.73 5.66 -26.47
CA THR A 774 -14.85 5.23 -25.60
C THR A 774 -14.34 4.48 -24.36
N HIS A 775 -15.22 3.84 -23.59
CA HIS A 775 -14.83 2.92 -22.52
C HIS A 775 -15.35 1.52 -22.85
N CYS A 776 -14.74 0.53 -22.22
CA CYS A 776 -15.18 -0.84 -22.28
C CYS A 776 -16.62 -0.99 -21.75
N LEU A 777 -17.52 -1.54 -22.57
CA LEU A 777 -18.93 -1.71 -22.21
C LEU A 777 -19.13 -2.66 -21.00
N ASN A 778 -18.14 -3.52 -20.71
CA ASN A 778 -18.07 -4.23 -19.44
C ASN A 778 -17.72 -3.23 -18.32
N GLY A 779 -18.73 -2.81 -17.56
CA GLY A 779 -18.58 -1.81 -16.50
C GLY A 779 -17.66 -2.21 -15.34
N LYS A 780 -17.19 -3.46 -15.27
CA LYS A 780 -16.13 -3.86 -14.33
C LYS A 780 -14.72 -3.56 -14.86
N CYS A 781 -14.55 -3.46 -16.18
CA CYS A 781 -13.25 -3.26 -16.82
C CYS A 781 -12.86 -1.78 -16.86
N GLY A 782 -13.78 -0.91 -17.30
CA GLY A 782 -13.55 0.55 -17.32
C GLY A 782 -12.43 1.04 -18.26
N GLU A 783 -11.74 0.16 -18.98
CA GLU A 783 -10.63 0.51 -19.87
C GLU A 783 -11.06 1.51 -20.94
N ILE A 784 -10.26 2.57 -21.12
CA ILE A 784 -10.46 3.54 -22.19
C ILE A 784 -10.02 2.91 -23.51
N LEU A 785 -10.95 2.85 -24.45
CA LEU A 785 -10.74 2.25 -25.77
C LEU A 785 -10.40 3.33 -26.79
N ASP A 786 -9.33 3.12 -27.54
CA ASP A 786 -8.86 3.97 -28.64
C ASP A 786 -9.01 3.22 -29.97
N SER A 787 -9.80 3.78 -30.89
CA SER A 787 -10.04 3.17 -32.21
C SER A 787 -8.79 2.98 -33.06
N ARG A 788 -7.67 3.62 -32.72
CA ARG A 788 -6.40 3.47 -33.43
C ARG A 788 -5.67 2.17 -33.08
N ASP A 789 -5.94 1.60 -31.91
CA ASP A 789 -5.30 0.38 -31.40
C ASP A 789 -6.16 -0.88 -31.58
N LEU A 790 -7.47 -0.68 -31.65
CA LEU A 790 -8.42 -1.75 -31.42
C LEU A 790 -9.15 -2.12 -32.70
N LYS A 791 -9.36 -3.44 -32.85
CA LYS A 791 -10.23 -3.98 -33.90
C LYS A 791 -11.68 -3.62 -33.59
N THR A 792 -12.47 -3.47 -34.65
CA THR A 792 -13.91 -3.29 -34.57
C THR A 792 -14.63 -4.63 -34.67
N CYS A 793 -15.72 -4.77 -33.93
CA CYS A 793 -16.71 -5.82 -34.11
C CYS A 793 -17.50 -5.56 -35.41
N SER A 794 -18.22 -6.57 -35.91
CA SER A 794 -19.06 -6.47 -37.12
C SER A 794 -20.12 -5.36 -37.05
N ASN A 795 -20.52 -4.96 -35.84
CA ASN A 795 -21.46 -3.86 -35.57
C ASN A 795 -20.76 -2.51 -35.27
N GLY A 796 -19.47 -2.37 -35.56
CA GLY A 796 -18.71 -1.11 -35.45
C GLY A 796 -18.28 -0.72 -34.03
N TRP A 797 -18.50 -1.57 -33.03
CA TRP A 797 -18.01 -1.35 -31.66
C TRP A 797 -16.54 -1.76 -31.51
N LEU A 798 -15.78 -1.07 -30.65
CA LEU A 798 -14.39 -1.42 -30.38
C LEU A 798 -14.29 -2.66 -29.48
N ILE A 799 -13.39 -3.58 -29.80
CA ILE A 799 -13.11 -4.77 -29.00
C ILE A 799 -12.10 -4.42 -27.92
N CYS A 800 -12.48 -4.56 -26.65
CA CYS A 800 -11.61 -4.30 -25.50
C CYS A 800 -10.42 -5.25 -25.48
N SER A 801 -9.20 -4.71 -25.39
CA SER A 801 -7.94 -5.45 -25.28
C SER A 801 -7.92 -6.35 -24.05
N SER A 802 -8.39 -5.86 -22.90
CA SER A 802 -8.28 -6.56 -21.62
C SER A 802 -9.31 -7.68 -21.46
N CYS A 803 -10.61 -7.39 -21.61
CA CYS A 803 -11.67 -8.36 -21.33
C CYS A 803 -12.34 -8.95 -22.59
N LYS A 804 -11.88 -8.58 -23.78
CA LYS A 804 -12.37 -9.07 -25.09
C LYS A 804 -13.86 -8.82 -25.40
N THR A 805 -14.57 -8.10 -24.53
CA THR A 805 -15.94 -7.67 -24.80
C THR A 805 -15.98 -6.47 -25.74
N CYS A 806 -17.05 -6.31 -26.52
CA CYS A 806 -17.14 -5.24 -27.52
C CYS A 806 -18.54 -4.60 -27.64
N CYS A 807 -19.61 -5.38 -27.58
CA CYS A 807 -20.97 -4.89 -27.85
C CYS A 807 -22.01 -5.54 -26.92
N PRO A 808 -23.26 -5.02 -26.88
CA PRO A 808 -24.36 -5.56 -26.08
C PRO A 808 -24.52 -7.08 -26.12
N GLN A 809 -24.47 -7.65 -27.33
CA GLN A 809 -24.59 -9.09 -27.55
C GLN A 809 -23.48 -9.90 -26.83
N HIS A 810 -22.27 -9.36 -26.77
CA HIS A 810 -21.12 -10.03 -26.13
C HIS A 810 -20.96 -9.65 -24.64
N THR A 811 -21.62 -8.59 -24.17
CA THR A 811 -21.61 -8.18 -22.75
C THR A 811 -22.85 -8.62 -21.98
N GLY A 812 -23.92 -9.02 -22.68
CA GLY A 812 -25.24 -9.26 -22.09
C GLY A 812 -25.92 -7.99 -21.55
N ARG A 813 -25.39 -6.79 -21.86
CA ARG A 813 -25.96 -5.51 -21.44
C ARG A 813 -26.74 -4.88 -22.58
N GLU A 814 -27.99 -4.52 -22.35
CA GLU A 814 -28.72 -3.70 -23.31
C GLU A 814 -28.06 -2.32 -23.43
N TYR A 815 -27.78 -1.91 -24.68
CA TYR A 815 -27.35 -0.56 -25.00
C TYR A 815 -28.15 -0.09 -26.20
N THR A 816 -29.16 0.74 -25.94
CA THR A 816 -29.99 1.33 -26.98
C THR A 816 -29.57 2.79 -27.13
N PRO A 817 -29.10 3.23 -28.32
CA PRO A 817 -28.90 4.64 -28.59
C PRO A 817 -30.17 5.42 -28.25
N ARG A 818 -30.05 6.47 -27.45
CA ARG A 818 -31.15 7.38 -27.16
C ARG A 818 -31.03 8.58 -28.10
N TYR A 819 -32.17 9.14 -28.48
CA TYR A 819 -32.26 10.31 -29.35
C TYR A 819 -33.06 11.39 -28.65
N VAL A 820 -32.69 12.65 -28.87
CA VAL A 820 -33.46 13.81 -28.39
C VAL A 820 -34.82 13.82 -29.08
N GLU A 821 -35.89 13.93 -28.28
CA GLU A 821 -37.24 14.12 -28.83
C GLU A 821 -37.32 15.55 -29.37
N ARG A 822 -37.71 15.68 -30.65
CA ARG A 822 -37.73 16.96 -31.37
C ARG A 822 -39.03 17.70 -31.16
#